data_AF-A0A6N2L4Q3-F1
#
_entry.id   AF-A0A6N2L4Q3-F1
#
_cell.length_a   1.000
_cell.length_b   1.000
_cell.length_c   1.000
_cell.angle_alpha   90.00
_cell.angle_beta   90.00
_cell.angle_gamma   90.00
#
_symmetry.space_group_name_H-M   'P 1'
#
loop_
_entity.id
_entity.type
_entity.pdbx_description
1 polymer ?
#
loop_
_entity_poly.entity_id
_entity_poly.type
_entity_poly.pdbx_seq_one_letter_code
_entity_poly.pdbx_strand_id
1 'polypeptide(L)'
;MSNPKTVDSSLWFDSFTTILTDLENAPLSSDLPPNLAKKLKENHAWFVETVSLFKKPNAKSREALNSEIIKIGSHEVTVKPELKVKALHISSYLCLDEVQSYILVERSLECDDLAVDSTVEDCLHVVLLQFYIERQCLLKCTRRILMHALCVGICSKEENVAWDEASKLISDGLEQKLISVLQDLLSSSHPDQMDVDLFTLWAEETLIEDNLVLDILFLLYYESLCTCNGEKWKRLCLLYKGILSGSYNFGKLAISAEAVKSSYHASIQLLLILIDTLDLENLLLLVHDGVPFRKGASVFSVTDIQQMDVLISSFVTLGTRESGPLILAWAVCLCLIASLPGSEENNVLMEIDHVGYVRQSFEGAPLNIFVNILESDLLKESDGPVAGYQSVLRTFISAFIASYEINLQLEDSTLSLILDILCKIYRGEESLCIQFWDKKSFIDGPIRCLLCNLEGVFPFRTAEFVRLLSALCEGSWPAECVYNFLDKYVGVSTLFEITSESLVDRASQVVETQLSLQVPGADSLIIPSKTRGHVLKFIDGNTALVRWEYEQSGVLVLLLRLVNELYLESNEEVFLTFDLLSRLVSFNTAITFTLMEIGNTFYLQAAGVNEQMEKKFWVVEVICAVIKKSSPNSGNAAVMSMGVSILASMLTCAPSHIAAVVLKANIFDAAWKTSVFEVGCDGPSSGSWLLSGKLVKMLLIDSEQNDYDKPLTISVLDFTMQLVEARLENDLVLALVIFSLQYILVNHEYWKYKVKHVRWKVTLKVLEVMKACITSVSFSEKLALVIRDMLLNDSSIHNALFHLACTTKQTLENLYVSRLVELEEIEGCQLAVSSALDIIYTMLSKFCKDIPPTLPVLHLSVLSSTMKPIPVVAAAISLISYSRSPAVQVGAAKVLSMLFTTADYMQPYLSGNVCFGLDDKQI
;
A
#
# COMPACT_ATOMS: atom_id res chain seq x y z
N MET A 1 45.60 41.92 -10.04
CA MET A 1 44.86 40.79 -10.64
C MET A 1 45.41 39.55 -9.97
N SER A 2 44.65 38.99 -9.03
CA SER A 2 45.01 37.75 -8.36
C SER A 2 44.89 36.60 -9.38
N ASN A 3 45.93 35.78 -9.52
CA ASN A 3 45.83 34.61 -10.42
C ASN A 3 44.78 33.65 -9.83
N PRO A 4 43.83 33.13 -10.65
CA PRO A 4 42.84 32.18 -10.16
C PRO A 4 43.54 30.92 -9.65
N LYS A 5 43.22 30.50 -8.42
CA LYS A 5 43.74 29.24 -7.88
C LYS A 5 42.97 28.08 -8.48
N THR A 6 43.70 27.13 -9.07
CA THR A 6 43.13 25.92 -9.66
C THR A 6 43.06 24.81 -8.62
N VAL A 7 41.89 24.20 -8.50
CA VAL A 7 41.64 23.05 -7.62
C VAL A 7 41.17 21.84 -8.44
N ASP A 8 41.04 20.68 -7.79
CA ASP A 8 40.63 19.43 -8.41
C ASP A 8 39.25 19.54 -9.07
N SER A 9 39.13 19.08 -10.32
CA SER A 9 37.89 19.15 -11.09
C SER A 9 36.76 18.32 -10.46
N SER A 10 37.09 17.25 -9.72
CA SER A 10 36.08 16.41 -9.09
C SER A 10 35.41 17.06 -7.86
N LEU A 11 35.79 18.29 -7.49
CA LEU A 11 35.13 19.06 -6.44
C LEU A 11 33.82 19.70 -6.95
N TRP A 12 33.63 19.80 -8.27
CA TRP A 12 32.40 20.28 -8.87
C TRP A 12 31.38 19.16 -9.04
N PHE A 13 30.12 19.44 -8.72
CA PHE A 13 28.98 18.59 -9.01
C PHE A 13 27.82 19.42 -9.57
N ASP A 14 27.11 18.88 -10.55
CA ASP A 14 25.83 19.44 -11.00
C ASP A 14 24.76 19.20 -9.93
N SER A 15 23.66 19.96 -9.95
CA SER A 15 22.57 19.70 -8.99
C SER A 15 21.86 18.39 -9.35
N PHE A 16 22.00 17.38 -8.50
CA PHE A 16 21.42 16.07 -8.74
C PHE A 16 19.90 16.09 -8.60
N THR A 17 19.34 17.05 -7.87
CA THR A 17 17.89 17.29 -7.83
C THR A 17 17.34 17.54 -9.24
N THR A 18 18.03 18.35 -10.04
CA THR A 18 17.60 18.64 -11.42
C THR A 18 17.73 17.43 -12.34
N ILE A 19 18.79 16.65 -12.19
CA ILE A 19 19.00 15.43 -12.98
C ILE A 19 17.95 14.37 -12.61
N LEU A 20 17.62 14.26 -11.32
CA LEU A 20 16.59 13.35 -10.84
C LEU A 20 15.22 13.72 -11.41
N THR A 21 14.85 15.01 -11.35
CA THR A 21 13.60 15.50 -11.95
C THR A 21 13.55 15.21 -13.45
N ASP A 22 14.65 15.40 -14.18
CA ASP A 22 14.72 15.06 -15.60
C ASP A 22 14.55 13.53 -15.83
N LEU A 23 15.11 12.68 -14.96
CA LEU A 23 14.99 11.21 -15.02
C LEU A 23 13.58 10.70 -14.64
N GLU A 24 12.91 11.35 -13.69
CA GLU A 24 11.56 11.03 -13.24
C GLU A 24 10.50 11.47 -14.25
N ASN A 25 10.73 12.58 -14.95
CA ASN A 25 9.87 13.05 -16.04
C ASN A 25 10.03 12.20 -17.32
N ALA A 26 11.11 11.43 -17.44
CA ALA A 26 11.32 10.53 -18.57
C ALA A 26 10.48 9.25 -18.41
N PRO A 27 9.71 8.82 -19.43
CA PRO A 27 8.95 7.58 -19.36
C PRO A 27 9.89 6.36 -19.27
N LEU A 28 9.63 5.44 -18.34
CA LEU A 28 10.42 4.21 -18.15
C LEU A 28 10.41 3.25 -19.36
N SER A 29 9.44 3.40 -20.26
CA SER A 29 9.25 2.53 -21.42
C SER A 29 9.89 3.07 -22.71
N SER A 30 10.55 4.24 -22.65
CA SER A 30 11.17 4.90 -23.81
C SER A 30 12.65 5.16 -23.59
N ASP A 31 13.44 5.26 -24.66
CA ASP A 31 14.85 5.63 -24.56
C ASP A 31 15.02 7.06 -24.02
N LEU A 32 16.15 7.32 -23.36
CA LEU A 32 16.39 8.59 -22.69
C LEU A 32 16.60 9.73 -23.71
N PRO A 33 16.07 10.94 -23.45
CA PRO A 33 16.34 12.10 -24.30
C PRO A 33 17.85 12.34 -24.49
N PRO A 34 18.32 12.74 -25.69
CA PRO A 34 19.75 12.87 -25.98
C PRO A 34 20.47 13.89 -25.08
N ASN A 35 19.77 14.92 -24.63
CA ASN A 35 20.32 15.88 -23.65
C ASN A 35 20.54 15.23 -22.28
N LEU A 36 19.61 14.38 -21.84
CA LEU A 36 19.72 13.66 -20.57
C LEU A 36 20.82 12.59 -20.66
N ALA A 37 20.87 11.84 -21.76
CA ALA A 37 21.95 10.91 -22.08
C ALA A 37 23.35 11.55 -21.98
N LYS A 38 23.48 12.78 -22.50
CA LYS A 38 24.73 13.54 -22.41
C LYS A 38 25.05 13.93 -20.96
N LYS A 39 24.08 14.44 -20.20
CA LYS A 39 24.25 14.77 -18.77
C LYS A 39 24.68 13.56 -17.94
N LEU A 40 24.12 12.38 -18.21
CA LEU A 40 24.49 11.14 -17.53
C LEU A 40 25.97 10.78 -17.79
N LYS A 41 26.40 10.84 -19.06
CA LYS A 41 27.79 10.57 -19.44
C LYS A 41 28.78 11.56 -18.84
N GLU A 42 28.40 12.84 -18.75
CA GLU A 42 29.21 13.90 -18.13
C GLU A 42 29.36 13.69 -16.61
N ASN A 43 28.34 13.13 -15.96
CA ASN A 43 28.31 12.84 -14.53
C ASN A 43 28.66 11.37 -14.18
N HIS A 44 29.14 10.58 -15.15
CA HIS A 44 29.41 9.14 -14.98
C HIS A 44 30.30 8.81 -13.77
N ALA A 45 31.37 9.59 -13.56
CA ALA A 45 32.27 9.39 -12.44
C ALA A 45 31.57 9.59 -11.07
N TRP A 46 30.58 10.50 -11.00
CA TRP A 46 29.75 10.70 -9.82
C TRP A 46 28.85 9.52 -9.52
N PHE A 47 28.32 8.85 -10.54
CA PHE A 47 27.53 7.64 -10.35
C PHE A 47 28.39 6.42 -9.97
N VAL A 48 29.61 6.26 -10.52
CA VAL A 48 30.50 5.14 -10.15
C VAL A 48 31.04 5.30 -8.73
N GLU A 49 31.60 6.46 -8.40
CA GLU A 49 32.22 6.69 -7.09
C GLU A 49 31.20 7.12 -6.02
N THR A 50 29.95 7.36 -6.41
CA THR A 50 28.79 7.69 -5.56
C THR A 50 29.10 8.80 -4.55
N VAL A 51 28.64 8.64 -3.31
CA VAL A 51 28.78 9.63 -2.23
C VAL A 51 30.23 9.81 -1.76
N SER A 52 31.17 8.99 -2.22
CA SER A 52 32.58 9.12 -1.82
C SER A 52 33.31 10.31 -2.47
N LEU A 53 32.73 10.91 -3.51
CA LEU A 53 33.24 12.14 -4.13
C LEU A 53 32.89 13.41 -3.35
N PHE A 54 32.04 13.32 -2.32
CA PHE A 54 31.97 14.31 -1.26
C PHE A 54 33.21 14.14 -0.37
N LYS A 55 34.26 14.90 -0.65
CA LYS A 55 35.59 14.68 -0.10
C LYS A 55 35.71 15.24 1.31
N LYS A 56 36.66 14.69 2.08
CA LYS A 56 37.05 15.21 3.39
C LYS A 56 37.78 16.56 3.28
N PRO A 57 37.86 17.36 4.36
CA PRO A 57 38.51 18.67 4.35
C PRO A 57 39.95 18.61 3.87
N ASN A 58 40.36 19.60 3.08
CA ASN A 58 41.66 19.63 2.41
C ASN A 58 42.31 21.01 2.54
N ALA A 59 43.54 21.02 3.05
CA ALA A 59 44.32 22.26 3.22
C ALA A 59 44.44 23.08 1.92
N LYS A 60 44.53 22.42 0.75
CA LYS A 60 44.58 23.12 -0.54
C LYS A 60 43.27 23.82 -0.89
N SER A 61 42.13 23.17 -0.61
CA SER A 61 40.79 23.72 -0.85
C SER A 61 40.50 24.90 0.08
N ARG A 62 40.87 24.77 1.36
CA ARG A 62 40.84 25.89 2.32
C ARG A 62 41.66 27.09 1.86
N GLU A 63 42.85 26.85 1.33
CA GLU A 63 43.72 27.92 0.84
C GLU A 63 43.22 28.54 -0.47
N ALA A 64 42.43 27.81 -1.26
CA ALA A 64 41.80 28.29 -2.49
C ALA A 64 40.68 29.30 -2.19
N LEU A 65 39.92 29.13 -1.10
CA LEU A 65 38.92 30.11 -0.63
C LEU A 65 39.52 31.47 -0.21
N ASN A 66 40.85 31.63 -0.22
CA ASN A 66 41.50 32.92 -0.01
C ASN A 66 41.66 33.74 -1.31
N SER A 67 41.45 33.15 -2.50
CA SER A 67 41.43 33.89 -3.77
C SER A 67 40.04 34.42 -4.11
N GLU A 68 39.98 35.50 -4.89
CA GLU A 68 38.72 36.09 -5.37
C GLU A 68 38.00 35.17 -6.38
N ILE A 69 38.77 34.42 -7.19
CA ILE A 69 38.26 33.50 -8.21
C ILE A 69 38.95 32.16 -8.05
N ILE A 70 38.14 31.09 -8.00
CA ILE A 70 38.60 29.70 -7.96
C ILE A 70 38.22 29.04 -9.28
N LYS A 71 39.16 28.28 -9.86
CA LYS A 71 38.92 27.48 -11.06
C LYS A 71 38.81 25.99 -10.70
N ILE A 72 37.68 25.39 -11.01
CA ILE A 72 37.33 23.99 -10.73
C ILE A 72 37.06 23.29 -12.08
N GLY A 73 38.09 22.68 -12.67
CA GLY A 73 37.99 22.16 -14.03
C GLY A 73 37.63 23.24 -15.05
N SER A 74 36.45 23.10 -15.69
CA SER A 74 35.86 24.07 -16.63
C SER A 74 35.10 25.22 -15.97
N HIS A 75 34.84 25.17 -14.66
CA HIS A 75 34.01 26.12 -13.94
C HIS A 75 34.85 27.17 -13.20
N GLU A 76 34.31 28.39 -13.09
CA GLU A 76 34.91 29.49 -12.33
C GLU A 76 33.90 29.99 -11.28
N VAL A 77 34.33 30.04 -10.02
CA VAL A 77 33.50 30.45 -8.87
C VAL A 77 34.07 31.72 -8.28
N THR A 78 33.21 32.73 -8.07
CA THR A 78 33.60 34.00 -7.43
C THR A 78 33.35 33.91 -5.93
N VAL A 79 34.40 34.10 -5.12
CA VAL A 79 34.33 33.91 -3.67
C VAL A 79 33.82 35.18 -2.98
N LYS A 80 32.63 35.11 -2.38
CA LYS A 80 32.05 36.15 -1.53
C LYS A 80 32.55 35.97 -0.09
N PRO A 81 33.11 37.02 0.55
CA PRO A 81 33.67 36.91 1.91
C PRO A 81 32.66 36.44 2.97
N GLU A 82 31.40 36.87 2.85
CA GLU A 82 30.31 36.51 3.76
C GLU A 82 29.98 35.02 3.69
N LEU A 83 29.91 34.46 2.48
CA LEU A 83 29.63 33.04 2.26
C LEU A 83 30.80 32.15 2.66
N LYS A 84 32.03 32.63 2.50
CA LYS A 84 33.24 31.90 2.91
C LYS A 84 33.22 31.55 4.40
N VAL A 85 32.82 32.49 5.27
CA VAL A 85 32.79 32.25 6.72
C VAL A 85 31.78 31.13 7.03
N LYS A 86 30.58 31.20 6.43
CA LYS A 86 29.55 30.15 6.54
C LYS A 86 30.07 28.80 6.01
N ALA A 87 30.72 28.79 4.85
CA ALA A 87 31.28 27.60 4.21
C ALA A 87 32.36 26.90 5.05
N LEU A 88 33.28 27.65 5.66
CA LEU A 88 34.31 27.09 6.53
C LEU A 88 33.72 26.48 7.81
N HIS A 89 32.66 27.09 8.34
CA HIS A 89 31.94 26.56 9.47
C HIS A 89 31.23 25.25 9.12
N ILE A 90 30.48 25.23 8.01
CA ILE A 90 29.78 24.04 7.51
C ILE A 90 30.74 22.90 7.15
N SER A 91 31.88 23.20 6.54
CA SER A 91 32.95 22.23 6.26
C SER A 91 33.40 21.49 7.52
N SER A 92 33.51 22.20 8.65
CA SER A 92 33.89 21.59 9.93
C SER A 92 32.79 20.71 10.53
N TYR A 93 31.52 21.07 10.34
CA TYR A 93 30.37 20.27 10.80
C TYR A 93 30.16 19.01 9.96
N LEU A 94 30.21 19.13 8.64
CA LEU A 94 29.95 18.01 7.73
C LEU A 94 31.16 17.13 7.46
N CYS A 95 32.36 17.53 7.92
CA CYS A 95 33.62 16.94 7.49
C CYS A 95 33.72 16.88 5.95
N LEU A 96 33.35 18.00 5.31
CA LEU A 96 33.29 18.16 3.86
C LEU A 96 34.40 19.10 3.37
N ASP A 97 34.91 18.88 2.16
CA ASP A 97 35.87 19.77 1.50
C ASP A 97 35.36 21.22 1.47
N GLU A 98 36.26 22.15 1.80
CA GLU A 98 35.92 23.56 1.96
C GLU A 98 35.32 24.19 0.69
N VAL A 99 35.76 23.77 -0.50
CA VAL A 99 35.22 24.28 -1.78
C VAL A 99 33.83 23.70 -2.04
N GLN A 100 33.60 22.42 -1.73
CA GLN A 100 32.28 21.79 -1.84
C GLN A 100 31.28 22.41 -0.85
N SER A 101 31.72 22.70 0.39
CA SER A 101 30.89 23.43 1.36
C SER A 101 30.53 24.84 0.88
N TYR A 102 31.43 25.53 0.18
CA TYR A 102 31.13 26.84 -0.40
C TYR A 102 30.05 26.76 -1.48
N ILE A 103 30.16 25.79 -2.40
CA ILE A 103 29.16 25.58 -3.46
C ILE A 103 27.77 25.31 -2.87
N LEU A 104 27.68 24.50 -1.81
CA LEU A 104 26.41 24.21 -1.14
C LEU A 104 25.79 25.45 -0.51
N VAL A 105 26.58 26.23 0.23
CA VAL A 105 26.11 27.48 0.85
C VAL A 105 25.59 28.46 -0.20
N GLU A 106 26.31 28.60 -1.32
CA GLU A 106 25.89 29.48 -2.41
C GLU A 106 24.55 29.03 -3.00
N ARG A 107 24.38 27.74 -3.30
CA ARG A 107 23.15 27.19 -3.88
C ARG A 107 21.95 27.27 -2.94
N SER A 108 22.13 26.96 -1.65
CA SER A 108 21.03 26.99 -0.67
C SER A 108 20.44 28.39 -0.50
N LEU A 109 21.27 29.44 -0.58
CA LEU A 109 20.81 30.82 -0.43
C LEU A 109 20.09 31.35 -1.68
N GLU A 110 20.30 30.75 -2.85
CA GLU A 110 19.58 31.11 -4.08
C GLU A 110 18.17 30.51 -4.14
N CYS A 111 17.89 29.44 -3.39
CA CYS A 111 16.60 28.72 -3.45
C CYS A 111 15.53 29.20 -2.44
N ASP A 112 15.90 29.69 -1.25
CA ASP A 112 14.94 29.92 -0.15
C ASP A 112 14.52 31.38 0.09
N ASP A 113 14.87 32.33 -0.79
CA ASP A 113 14.63 33.78 -0.60
C ASP A 113 15.08 34.29 0.79
N LEU A 114 16.02 33.59 1.44
CA LEU A 114 16.55 33.96 2.73
C LEU A 114 17.38 35.23 2.56
N ALA A 115 17.09 36.24 3.38
CA ALA A 115 17.91 37.46 3.40
C ALA A 115 19.37 37.07 3.66
N VAL A 116 20.29 37.71 2.91
CA VAL A 116 21.75 37.54 3.04
C VAL A 116 22.21 37.76 4.50
N ASP A 117 21.46 38.55 5.26
CA ASP A 117 21.64 38.90 6.68
C ASP A 117 21.17 37.82 7.69
N SER A 118 20.72 36.64 7.25
CA SER A 118 20.34 35.52 8.12
C SER A 118 21.51 35.05 9.00
N THR A 119 21.21 34.72 10.26
CA THR A 119 22.25 34.28 11.21
C THR A 119 22.90 32.97 10.76
N VAL A 120 24.13 32.72 11.21
CA VAL A 120 24.87 31.50 10.85
C VAL A 120 24.14 30.23 11.31
N GLU A 121 23.40 30.31 12.42
CA GLU A 121 22.60 29.21 12.98
C GLU A 121 21.35 28.92 12.13
N ASP A 122 20.66 29.96 11.63
CA ASP A 122 19.48 29.79 10.75
C ASP A 122 19.84 29.15 9.40
N CYS A 123 21.02 29.44 8.85
CA CYS A 123 21.50 28.81 7.61
C CYS A 123 21.92 27.36 7.79
N LEU A 124 22.27 26.93 9.00
CA LEU A 124 22.96 25.66 9.23
C LEU A 124 22.04 24.47 8.95
N HIS A 125 20.79 24.53 9.42
CA HIS A 125 19.76 23.51 9.14
C HIS A 125 19.46 23.38 7.64
N VAL A 126 19.30 24.51 6.94
CA VAL A 126 18.96 24.53 5.50
C VAL A 126 20.09 23.94 4.66
N VAL A 127 21.34 24.33 4.93
CA VAL A 127 22.48 23.83 4.15
C VAL A 127 22.77 22.35 4.45
N LEU A 128 22.54 21.89 5.69
CA LEU A 128 22.64 20.47 6.03
C LEU A 128 21.59 19.64 5.30
N LEU A 129 20.34 20.09 5.30
CA LEU A 129 19.28 19.43 4.56
C LEU A 129 19.62 19.37 3.07
N GLN A 130 20.08 20.49 2.48
CA GLN A 130 20.49 20.52 1.07
C GLN A 130 21.66 19.58 0.77
N PHE A 131 22.64 19.47 1.68
CA PHE A 131 23.76 18.53 1.53
C PHE A 131 23.27 17.08 1.43
N TYR A 132 22.37 16.67 2.31
CA TYR A 132 21.80 15.32 2.29
C TYR A 132 20.87 15.11 1.10
N ILE A 133 20.06 16.09 0.73
CA ILE A 133 19.23 16.05 -0.49
C ILE A 133 20.10 15.78 -1.72
N GLU A 134 21.21 16.50 -1.91
CA GLU A 134 22.07 16.29 -3.08
C GLU A 134 22.70 14.87 -3.11
N ARG A 135 23.12 14.37 -1.95
CA ARG A 135 23.69 13.01 -1.82
C ARG A 135 22.64 11.93 -2.09
N GLN A 136 21.45 12.08 -1.54
CA GLN A 136 20.34 11.18 -1.75
C GLN A 136 19.84 11.25 -3.21
N CYS A 137 19.76 12.44 -3.80
CA CYS A 137 19.41 12.61 -5.20
C CYS A 137 20.42 11.94 -6.14
N LEU A 138 21.72 11.95 -5.82
CA LEU A 138 22.73 11.18 -6.57
C LEU A 138 22.44 9.67 -6.53
N LEU A 139 22.13 9.13 -5.35
CA LEU A 139 21.76 7.72 -5.19
C LEU A 139 20.43 7.41 -5.91
N LYS A 140 19.42 8.26 -5.76
CA LYS A 140 18.13 8.13 -6.46
C LYS A 140 18.28 8.21 -7.98
N CYS A 141 19.18 9.04 -8.50
CA CYS A 141 19.53 9.05 -9.93
C CYS A 141 20.10 7.71 -10.36
N THR A 142 21.06 7.16 -9.60
CA THR A 142 21.65 5.84 -9.87
C THR A 142 20.57 4.75 -9.87
N ARG A 143 19.71 4.73 -8.85
CA ARG A 143 18.54 3.86 -8.76
C ARG A 143 17.65 3.99 -9.99
N ARG A 144 17.35 5.22 -10.43
CA ARG A 144 16.50 5.46 -11.60
C ARG A 144 17.14 5.01 -12.91
N ILE A 145 18.45 5.18 -13.09
CA ILE A 145 19.18 4.67 -14.26
C ILE A 145 19.03 3.15 -14.35
N LEU A 146 19.22 2.44 -13.23
CA LEU A 146 19.02 0.98 -13.19
C LEU A 146 17.57 0.59 -13.49
N MET A 147 16.58 1.28 -12.94
CA MET A 147 15.16 1.03 -13.24
C MET A 147 14.83 1.21 -14.73
N HIS A 148 15.34 2.28 -15.36
CA HIS A 148 15.20 2.50 -16.80
C HIS A 148 15.84 1.36 -17.60
N ALA A 149 17.01 0.87 -17.20
CA ALA A 149 17.67 -0.26 -17.84
C ALA A 149 16.83 -1.55 -17.72
N LEU A 150 16.28 -1.84 -16.54
CA LEU A 150 15.46 -3.02 -16.28
C LEU A 150 14.14 -3.02 -17.07
N CYS A 151 13.42 -1.88 -17.11
CA CYS A 151 12.16 -1.78 -17.84
C CYS A 151 12.32 -1.95 -19.35
N VAL A 152 13.41 -1.44 -19.95
CA VAL A 152 13.62 -1.52 -21.40
C VAL A 152 14.25 -2.85 -21.85
N GLY A 153 14.95 -3.55 -20.96
CA GLY A 153 15.50 -4.89 -21.22
C GLY A 153 14.48 -5.94 -21.68
N ILE A 154 13.19 -5.68 -21.45
CA ILE A 154 12.05 -6.52 -21.86
C ILE A 154 11.65 -6.29 -23.34
N CYS A 155 11.97 -5.13 -23.93
CA CYS A 155 11.43 -4.71 -25.25
C CYS A 155 12.43 -4.78 -26.42
N SER A 156 13.73 -4.54 -26.22
CA SER A 156 14.79 -4.75 -27.23
C SER A 156 16.17 -4.41 -26.65
N LYS A 157 17.09 -5.39 -26.60
CA LYS A 157 18.46 -5.20 -26.06
C LYS A 157 19.42 -4.46 -27.00
N GLU A 158 19.00 -4.16 -28.23
CA GLU A 158 19.83 -3.54 -29.24
C GLU A 158 19.44 -2.05 -29.34
N GLU A 159 20.35 -1.16 -28.91
CA GLU A 159 20.24 0.33 -28.92
C GLU A 159 19.40 0.98 -27.80
N ASN A 160 19.82 0.83 -26.52
CA ASN A 160 19.27 1.64 -25.42
C ASN A 160 20.36 2.33 -24.59
N VAL A 161 20.25 3.65 -24.44
CA VAL A 161 21.26 4.46 -23.76
C VAL A 161 21.31 4.21 -22.24
N ALA A 162 20.16 3.98 -21.59
CA ALA A 162 20.09 3.67 -20.17
C ALA A 162 20.73 2.31 -19.85
N TRP A 163 20.51 1.30 -20.70
CA TRP A 163 21.15 -0.01 -20.56
C TRP A 163 22.66 0.07 -20.73
N ASP A 164 23.13 0.81 -21.73
CA ASP A 164 24.57 1.02 -21.97
C ASP A 164 25.23 1.71 -20.77
N GLU A 165 24.58 2.73 -20.22
CA GLU A 165 25.08 3.46 -19.05
C GLU A 165 25.09 2.56 -17.81
N ALA A 166 24.00 1.83 -17.53
CA ALA A 166 23.92 0.91 -16.41
C ALA A 166 24.98 -0.21 -16.49
N SER A 167 25.14 -0.81 -17.68
CA SER A 167 26.15 -1.84 -17.94
C SER A 167 27.57 -1.31 -17.71
N LYS A 168 27.82 -0.07 -18.12
CA LYS A 168 29.10 0.60 -17.91
C LYS A 168 29.37 0.92 -16.44
N LEU A 169 28.36 1.40 -15.70
CA LEU A 169 28.48 1.63 -14.25
C LEU A 169 28.88 0.35 -13.52
N ILE A 170 28.27 -0.78 -13.90
CA ILE A 170 28.58 -2.09 -13.35
C ILE A 170 30.02 -2.50 -13.70
N SER A 171 30.42 -2.38 -14.98
CA SER A 171 31.79 -2.74 -15.40
C SER A 171 32.87 -1.89 -14.72
N ASP A 172 32.55 -0.64 -14.42
CA ASP A 172 33.46 0.32 -13.81
C ASP A 172 33.50 0.22 -12.27
N GLY A 173 32.75 -0.72 -11.68
CA GLY A 173 32.90 -1.14 -10.28
C GLY A 173 31.88 -0.57 -9.29
N LEU A 174 30.72 -0.07 -9.77
CA LEU A 174 29.65 0.48 -8.94
C LEU A 174 29.29 -0.43 -7.74
N GLU A 175 29.11 -1.72 -7.99
CA GLU A 175 28.73 -2.71 -6.97
C GLU A 175 29.75 -2.79 -5.82
N GLN A 176 31.04 -2.93 -6.13
CA GLN A 176 32.09 -2.98 -5.11
C GLN A 176 32.16 -1.66 -4.33
N LYS A 177 31.92 -0.54 -5.01
CA LYS A 177 31.88 0.78 -4.40
C LYS A 177 30.72 0.92 -3.43
N LEU A 178 29.50 0.53 -3.81
CA LEU A 178 28.32 0.56 -2.95
C LEU A 178 28.52 -0.28 -1.67
N ILE A 179 29.09 -1.48 -1.79
CA ILE A 179 29.40 -2.32 -0.61
C ILE A 179 30.41 -1.62 0.31
N SER A 180 31.42 -0.93 -0.24
CA SER A 180 32.37 -0.16 0.57
C SER A 180 31.73 1.06 1.24
N VAL A 181 30.85 1.78 0.53
CA VAL A 181 30.13 2.92 1.05
C VAL A 181 29.19 2.49 2.19
N LEU A 182 28.44 1.41 2.01
CA LEU A 182 27.58 0.86 3.07
C LEU A 182 28.40 0.54 4.32
N GLN A 183 29.56 -0.10 4.16
CA GLN A 183 30.45 -0.40 5.28
C GLN A 183 30.94 0.87 6.01
N ASP A 184 31.28 1.92 5.25
CA ASP A 184 31.73 3.20 5.79
C ASP A 184 30.60 3.94 6.52
N LEU A 185 29.38 3.95 5.96
CA LEU A 185 28.19 4.57 6.56
C LEU A 185 27.81 3.88 7.87
N LEU A 186 27.75 2.55 7.90
CA LEU A 186 27.48 1.75 9.11
C LEU A 186 28.52 1.99 10.22
N SER A 187 29.76 2.33 9.84
CA SER A 187 30.87 2.62 10.75
C SER A 187 30.99 4.10 11.12
N SER A 188 30.20 4.98 10.51
CA SER A 188 30.32 6.43 10.65
C SER A 188 29.94 6.92 12.05
N SER A 189 30.55 8.02 12.50
CA SER A 189 30.27 8.66 13.78
C SER A 189 29.91 10.13 13.56
N HIS A 190 28.94 10.62 14.31
CA HIS A 190 28.59 12.04 14.32
C HIS A 190 29.75 12.94 14.81
N PRO A 191 29.80 14.20 14.38
CA PRO A 191 30.72 15.20 14.94
C PRO A 191 30.39 15.54 16.41
N ASP A 192 31.42 15.75 17.23
CA ASP A 192 31.30 15.98 18.69
C ASP A 192 30.53 17.28 19.10
N GLN A 193 30.22 18.18 18.16
CA GLN A 193 29.66 19.52 18.41
C GLN A 193 28.22 19.73 17.90
N MET A 194 27.47 18.65 17.63
CA MET A 194 26.06 18.76 17.18
C MET A 194 25.09 18.94 18.35
N ASP A 195 24.08 19.81 18.16
CA ASP A 195 22.91 19.85 19.02
C ASP A 195 21.99 18.63 18.77
N VAL A 196 20.96 18.48 19.61
CA VAL A 196 20.04 17.32 19.54
C VAL A 196 19.22 17.30 18.24
N ASP A 197 18.81 18.47 17.74
CA ASP A 197 17.94 18.58 16.57
C ASP A 197 18.70 18.25 15.28
N LEU A 198 19.94 18.72 15.19
CA LEU A 198 20.93 18.45 14.13
C LEU A 198 21.40 17.00 14.16
N PHE A 199 21.63 16.45 15.34
CA PHE A 199 22.00 15.04 15.49
C PHE A 199 20.86 14.11 15.04
N THR A 200 19.61 14.49 15.34
CA THR A 200 18.42 13.77 14.86
C THR A 200 18.32 13.81 13.34
N LEU A 201 18.50 14.99 12.73
CA LEU A 201 18.54 15.13 11.28
C LEU A 201 19.65 14.26 10.68
N TRP A 202 20.87 14.36 11.19
CA TRP A 202 22.00 13.58 10.72
C TRP A 202 21.72 12.07 10.76
N ALA A 203 21.12 11.57 11.84
CA ALA A 203 20.78 10.16 11.98
C ALA A 203 19.71 9.71 10.97
N GLU A 204 18.64 10.48 10.81
CA GLU A 204 17.56 10.19 9.85
C GLU A 204 18.09 10.21 8.42
N GLU A 205 18.80 11.26 8.01
CA GLU A 205 19.32 11.41 6.65
C GLU A 205 20.39 10.36 6.30
N THR A 206 21.23 9.96 7.27
CA THR A 206 22.23 8.89 7.08
C THR A 206 21.55 7.53 6.88
N LEU A 207 20.49 7.24 7.64
CA LEU A 207 19.72 6.01 7.46
C LEU A 207 18.98 5.98 6.11
N ILE A 208 18.51 7.13 5.62
CA ILE A 208 17.94 7.22 4.26
C ILE A 208 19.00 6.82 3.21
N GLU A 209 20.24 7.28 3.35
CA GLU A 209 21.33 6.88 2.46
C GLU A 209 21.65 5.37 2.53
N ASP A 210 21.69 4.79 3.73
CA ASP A 210 21.87 3.34 3.91
C ASP A 210 20.81 2.54 3.14
N ASN A 211 19.54 2.94 3.28
CA ASN A 211 18.41 2.30 2.60
C ASN A 211 18.47 2.48 1.08
N LEU A 212 18.87 3.66 0.59
CA LEU A 212 19.04 3.91 -0.85
C LEU A 212 20.19 3.08 -1.45
N VAL A 213 21.30 2.91 -0.73
CA VAL A 213 22.41 2.05 -1.18
C VAL A 213 21.96 0.59 -1.26
N LEU A 214 21.21 0.13 -0.26
CA LEU A 214 20.64 -1.22 -0.25
C LEU A 214 19.61 -1.44 -1.36
N ASP A 215 18.75 -0.47 -1.64
CA ASP A 215 17.82 -0.52 -2.78
C ASP A 215 18.57 -0.67 -4.12
N ILE A 216 19.63 0.10 -4.33
CA ILE A 216 20.45 0.00 -5.54
C ILE A 216 21.11 -1.39 -5.63
N LEU A 217 21.67 -1.88 -4.51
CA LEU A 217 22.24 -3.23 -4.46
C LEU A 217 21.19 -4.31 -4.75
N PHE A 218 19.98 -4.17 -4.24
CA PHE A 218 18.89 -5.09 -4.53
C PHE A 218 18.55 -5.11 -6.02
N LEU A 219 18.39 -3.94 -6.66
CA LEU A 219 18.15 -3.85 -8.10
C LEU A 219 19.26 -4.48 -8.95
N LEU A 220 20.52 -4.40 -8.49
CA LEU A 220 21.64 -5.03 -9.18
C LEU A 220 21.57 -6.57 -9.17
N TYR A 221 21.02 -7.18 -8.11
CA TYR A 221 20.97 -8.64 -7.96
C TYR A 221 19.64 -9.26 -8.42
N TYR A 222 18.50 -8.64 -8.10
CA TYR A 222 17.16 -9.23 -8.27
C TYR A 222 16.83 -9.62 -9.72
N GLU A 223 17.21 -8.81 -10.71
CA GLU A 223 17.00 -9.09 -12.15
C GLU A 223 18.31 -9.55 -12.85
N SER A 224 19.28 -10.05 -12.07
CA SER A 224 20.54 -10.60 -12.58
C SER A 224 21.39 -9.63 -13.43
N LEU A 225 21.31 -8.31 -13.20
CA LEU A 225 22.25 -7.34 -13.80
C LEU A 225 23.70 -7.66 -13.39
N CYS A 226 23.86 -8.13 -12.15
CA CYS A 226 25.12 -8.59 -11.57
C CYS A 226 24.95 -10.00 -11.00
N THR A 227 26.01 -10.81 -11.10
CA THR A 227 26.07 -12.11 -10.41
C THR A 227 26.77 -11.97 -9.06
N CYS A 228 26.06 -12.36 -7.99
CA CYS A 228 26.60 -12.38 -6.63
C CYS A 228 27.45 -13.63 -6.43
N ASN A 229 28.77 -13.51 -6.55
CA ASN A 229 29.68 -14.63 -6.28
C ASN A 229 29.83 -14.88 -4.76
N GLY A 230 30.44 -16.02 -4.41
CA GLY A 230 30.63 -16.40 -3.00
C GLY A 230 31.42 -15.37 -2.17
N GLU A 231 32.38 -14.65 -2.76
CA GLU A 231 33.16 -13.61 -2.06
C GLU A 231 32.29 -12.42 -1.65
N LYS A 232 31.49 -11.89 -2.59
CA LYS A 232 30.60 -10.77 -2.36
C LYS A 232 29.48 -11.13 -1.38
N TRP A 233 28.89 -12.32 -1.55
CA TRP A 233 27.86 -12.83 -0.63
C TRP A 233 28.38 -12.89 0.80
N LYS A 234 29.59 -13.43 1.02
CA LYS A 234 30.24 -13.45 2.35
C LYS A 234 30.43 -12.04 2.92
N ARG A 235 30.82 -11.07 2.10
CA ARG A 235 31.00 -9.67 2.54
C ARG A 235 29.67 -9.06 3.00
N LEU A 236 28.60 -9.24 2.23
CA LEU A 236 27.25 -8.80 2.61
C LEU A 236 26.76 -9.49 3.90
N CYS A 237 26.99 -10.81 4.00
CA CYS A 237 26.62 -11.60 5.17
C CYS A 237 27.39 -11.16 6.44
N LEU A 238 28.66 -10.76 6.30
CA LEU A 238 29.44 -10.17 7.40
C LEU A 238 28.92 -8.79 7.82
N LEU A 239 28.47 -7.95 6.88
CA LEU A 239 27.80 -6.68 7.21
C LEU A 239 26.52 -6.94 7.99
N TYR A 240 25.69 -7.90 7.54
CA TYR A 240 24.46 -8.28 8.24
C TYR A 240 24.75 -8.80 9.66
N LYS A 241 25.74 -9.67 9.82
CA LYS A 241 26.21 -10.13 11.13
C LYS A 241 26.63 -8.97 12.04
N GLY A 242 27.33 -7.99 11.49
CA GLY A 242 27.75 -6.80 12.24
C GLY A 242 26.58 -5.93 12.70
N ILE A 243 25.54 -5.80 11.86
CA ILE A 243 24.29 -5.10 12.23
C ILE A 243 23.62 -5.83 13.39
N LEU A 244 23.41 -7.15 13.28
CA LEU A 244 22.74 -7.95 14.32
C LEU A 244 23.53 -8.04 15.63
N SER A 245 24.86 -8.09 15.56
CA SER A 245 25.72 -8.15 16.75
C SER A 245 25.93 -6.79 17.44
N GLY A 246 25.42 -5.70 16.85
CA GLY A 246 25.61 -4.34 17.37
C GLY A 246 27.04 -3.81 17.24
N SER A 247 27.84 -4.36 16.32
CA SER A 247 29.22 -3.90 16.10
C SER A 247 29.28 -2.54 15.38
N TYR A 248 28.22 -2.16 14.70
CA TYR A 248 28.08 -0.89 13.99
C TYR A 248 27.35 0.16 14.82
N ASN A 249 27.48 1.43 14.44
CA ASN A 249 26.76 2.52 15.12
C ASN A 249 25.26 2.53 14.82
N PHE A 250 24.80 1.60 13.99
CA PHE A 250 23.42 1.42 13.53
C PHE A 250 22.37 1.45 14.66
N GLY A 251 22.60 0.74 15.77
CA GLY A 251 21.69 0.78 16.93
C GLY A 251 21.73 2.09 17.74
N LYS A 252 22.79 2.90 17.58
CA LYS A 252 22.90 4.22 18.22
C LYS A 252 22.17 5.31 17.43
N LEU A 253 21.83 5.07 16.17
CA LEU A 253 21.07 5.99 15.31
C LEU A 253 19.57 5.98 15.61
N ALA A 254 19.08 4.98 16.34
CA ALA A 254 17.67 4.79 16.71
C ALA A 254 17.18 5.80 17.78
N ILE A 255 17.23 7.09 17.46
CA ILE A 255 16.90 8.20 18.39
C ILE A 255 15.54 8.85 18.13
N SER A 256 14.98 8.68 16.94
CA SER A 256 13.62 9.09 16.57
C SER A 256 12.82 7.88 16.11
N ALA A 257 11.49 8.02 16.05
CA ALA A 257 10.62 6.97 15.54
C ALA A 257 10.94 6.62 14.07
N GLU A 258 11.25 7.64 13.26
CA GLU A 258 11.65 7.46 11.86
C GLU A 258 12.98 6.73 11.77
N ALA A 259 13.99 7.14 12.54
CA ALA A 259 15.28 6.45 12.54
C ALA A 259 15.19 4.98 12.98
N VAL A 260 14.32 4.67 13.96
CA VAL A 260 14.03 3.27 14.32
C VAL A 260 13.44 2.51 13.13
N LYS A 261 12.44 3.08 12.45
CA LYS A 261 11.80 2.49 11.26
C LYS A 261 12.80 2.29 10.12
N SER A 262 13.60 3.30 9.77
CA SER A 262 14.60 3.22 8.69
C SER A 262 15.74 2.25 9.00
N SER A 263 16.18 2.16 10.28
CA SER A 263 17.21 1.17 10.66
C SER A 263 16.69 -0.26 10.54
N TYR A 264 15.46 -0.51 10.98
CA TYR A 264 14.82 -1.81 10.79
C TYR A 264 14.67 -2.15 9.30
N HIS A 265 14.30 -1.17 8.46
CA HIS A 265 14.20 -1.34 7.01
C HIS A 265 15.50 -1.80 6.36
N ALA A 266 16.61 -1.11 6.63
CA ALA A 266 17.90 -1.47 6.05
C ALA A 266 18.36 -2.87 6.47
N SER A 267 18.03 -3.30 7.70
CA SER A 267 18.29 -4.68 8.14
C SER A 267 17.48 -5.71 7.34
N ILE A 268 16.22 -5.39 7.00
CA ILE A 268 15.34 -6.25 6.18
C ILE A 268 15.81 -6.28 4.73
N GLN A 269 16.13 -5.14 4.12
CA GLN A 269 16.61 -5.09 2.73
C GLN A 269 17.85 -5.95 2.57
N LEU A 270 18.83 -5.85 3.48
CA LEU A 270 20.03 -6.68 3.44
C LEU A 270 19.73 -8.17 3.63
N LEU A 271 18.78 -8.52 4.50
CA LEU A 271 18.29 -9.90 4.64
C LEU A 271 17.69 -10.42 3.32
N LEU A 272 16.83 -9.63 2.67
CA LEU A 272 16.18 -10.02 1.41
C LEU A 272 17.18 -10.15 0.26
N ILE A 273 18.18 -9.26 0.18
CA ILE A 273 19.31 -9.40 -0.77
C ILE A 273 20.05 -10.72 -0.53
N LEU A 274 20.32 -11.07 0.73
CA LEU A 274 21.02 -12.32 1.06
C LEU A 274 20.20 -13.56 0.70
N ILE A 275 18.87 -13.52 0.85
CA ILE A 275 17.96 -14.62 0.47
C ILE A 275 17.87 -14.74 -1.06
N ASP A 276 17.67 -13.63 -1.76
CA ASP A 276 17.58 -13.57 -3.22
C ASP A 276 18.84 -14.12 -3.89
N THR A 277 20.01 -13.68 -3.40
CA THR A 277 21.31 -14.11 -3.93
C THR A 277 21.67 -15.58 -3.63
N LEU A 278 20.87 -16.32 -2.85
CA LEU A 278 20.98 -17.79 -2.77
C LEU A 278 20.48 -18.48 -4.04
N ASP A 279 19.77 -17.76 -4.92
CA ASP A 279 19.28 -18.24 -6.21
C ASP A 279 18.34 -19.46 -6.06
N LEU A 280 17.40 -19.36 -5.11
CA LEU A 280 16.42 -20.40 -4.82
C LEU A 280 15.51 -20.69 -6.03
N GLU A 281 15.28 -19.70 -6.89
CA GLU A 281 14.51 -19.86 -8.12
C GLU A 281 15.17 -20.87 -9.06
N ASN A 282 16.46 -20.70 -9.36
CA ASN A 282 17.21 -21.63 -10.19
C ASN A 282 17.31 -23.02 -9.55
N LEU A 283 17.51 -23.10 -8.22
CA LEU A 283 17.49 -24.39 -7.51
C LEU A 283 16.14 -25.11 -7.64
N LEU A 284 15.02 -24.39 -7.52
CA LEU A 284 13.68 -24.95 -7.74
C LEU A 284 13.50 -25.44 -9.17
N LEU A 285 13.99 -24.68 -10.16
CA LEU A 285 13.95 -25.08 -11.56
C LEU A 285 14.74 -26.37 -11.80
N LEU A 286 15.95 -26.49 -11.24
CA LEU A 286 16.77 -27.70 -11.36
C LEU A 286 16.11 -28.93 -10.73
N VAL A 287 15.44 -28.76 -9.58
CA VAL A 287 14.67 -29.84 -8.94
C VAL A 287 13.46 -30.22 -9.80
N HIS A 288 12.71 -29.24 -10.31
CA HIS A 288 11.57 -29.47 -11.20
C HIS A 288 11.96 -30.23 -12.48
N ASP A 289 13.08 -29.85 -13.10
CA ASP A 289 13.55 -30.45 -14.35
C ASP A 289 14.39 -31.73 -14.14
N GLY A 290 14.69 -32.09 -12.90
CA GLY A 290 15.52 -33.26 -12.57
C GLY A 290 16.95 -33.15 -13.10
N VAL A 291 17.53 -31.95 -13.09
CA VAL A 291 18.87 -31.67 -13.62
C VAL A 291 19.91 -31.79 -12.52
N PRO A 292 21.03 -32.53 -12.72
CA PRO A 292 22.04 -32.70 -11.68
C PRO A 292 22.83 -31.42 -11.42
N PHE A 293 23.35 -31.27 -10.19
CA PHE A 293 24.21 -30.15 -9.79
C PHE A 293 25.56 -30.19 -10.52
N ARG A 294 25.69 -29.43 -11.63
CA ARG A 294 26.91 -29.37 -12.46
C ARG A 294 27.59 -28.00 -12.35
N LYS A 295 28.91 -27.97 -12.58
CA LYS A 295 29.69 -26.73 -12.63
C LYS A 295 29.14 -25.81 -13.73
N GLY A 296 28.62 -24.64 -13.35
CA GLY A 296 27.98 -23.67 -14.23
C GLY A 296 26.44 -23.69 -14.21
N ALA A 297 25.81 -24.64 -13.51
CA ALA A 297 24.36 -24.64 -13.27
C ALA A 297 23.98 -23.75 -12.06
N SER A 298 24.89 -23.59 -11.09
CA SER A 298 24.77 -22.69 -9.95
C SER A 298 25.86 -21.62 -9.97
N VAL A 299 25.58 -20.45 -9.37
CA VAL A 299 26.55 -19.38 -9.17
C VAL A 299 27.65 -19.80 -8.17
N PHE A 300 27.28 -20.58 -7.15
CA PHE A 300 28.20 -21.03 -6.09
C PHE A 300 28.88 -22.35 -6.41
N SER A 301 30.18 -22.42 -6.14
CA SER A 301 30.94 -23.68 -6.13
C SER A 301 30.76 -24.44 -4.82
N VAL A 302 31.11 -25.72 -4.80
CA VAL A 302 31.12 -26.54 -3.56
C VAL A 302 31.97 -25.89 -2.46
N THR A 303 33.11 -25.27 -2.83
CA THR A 303 33.96 -24.56 -1.87
C THR A 303 33.32 -23.29 -1.33
N ASP A 304 32.50 -22.60 -2.12
CA ASP A 304 31.74 -21.45 -1.64
C ASP A 304 30.69 -21.89 -0.62
N ILE A 305 29.94 -22.95 -0.92
CA ILE A 305 28.90 -23.51 -0.03
C ILE A 305 29.48 -23.88 1.33
N GLN A 306 30.66 -24.53 1.38
CA GLN A 306 31.34 -24.85 2.64
C GLN A 306 31.73 -23.61 3.45
N GLN A 307 32.22 -22.57 2.78
CA GLN A 307 32.60 -21.32 3.47
C GLN A 307 31.38 -20.54 3.95
N MET A 308 30.30 -20.56 3.17
CA MET A 308 29.00 -19.98 3.55
C MET A 308 28.43 -20.71 4.76
N ASP A 309 28.49 -22.05 4.79
CA ASP A 309 28.05 -22.86 5.93
C ASP A 309 28.79 -22.50 7.22
N VAL A 310 30.12 -22.37 7.17
CA VAL A 310 30.92 -21.91 8.33
C VAL A 310 30.46 -20.52 8.79
N LEU A 311 30.13 -19.61 7.87
CA LEU A 311 29.64 -18.28 8.24
C LEU A 311 28.24 -18.34 8.87
N ILE A 312 27.31 -19.09 8.29
CA ILE A 312 25.93 -19.26 8.81
C ILE A 312 25.92 -19.95 10.18
N SER A 313 26.75 -20.98 10.39
CA SER A 313 26.90 -21.64 11.69
C SER A 313 27.29 -20.66 12.81
N SER A 314 27.99 -19.57 12.49
CA SER A 314 28.34 -18.53 13.46
C SER A 314 27.16 -17.66 13.89
N PHE A 315 26.07 -17.59 13.13
CA PHE A 315 24.82 -16.91 13.54
C PHE A 315 24.07 -17.71 14.60
N VAL A 316 24.11 -19.03 14.51
CA VAL A 316 23.54 -19.93 15.53
C VAL A 316 24.16 -19.64 16.89
N THR A 317 25.48 -19.40 16.93
CA THR A 317 26.18 -19.04 18.18
C THR A 317 25.84 -17.64 18.72
N LEU A 318 25.37 -16.74 17.86
CA LEU A 318 24.94 -15.39 18.23
C LEU A 318 23.59 -15.39 18.94
N GLY A 319 22.70 -16.34 18.61
CA GLY A 319 21.41 -16.54 19.29
C GLY A 319 20.41 -15.39 19.10
N THR A 320 20.60 -14.52 18.10
CA THR A 320 19.67 -13.42 17.80
C THR A 320 18.46 -13.96 17.05
N ARG A 321 17.25 -13.58 17.46
CA ARG A 321 16.00 -14.02 16.82
C ARG A 321 15.94 -13.58 15.37
N GLU A 322 16.48 -12.40 15.09
CA GLU A 322 16.53 -11.76 13.78
C GLU A 322 17.35 -12.55 12.75
N SER A 323 18.24 -13.46 13.19
CA SER A 323 19.02 -14.32 12.27
C SER A 323 18.22 -15.52 11.74
N GLY A 324 17.10 -15.87 12.38
CA GLY A 324 16.27 -17.03 12.04
C GLY A 324 15.87 -17.13 10.56
N PRO A 325 15.36 -16.05 9.92
CA PRO A 325 15.00 -16.05 8.50
C PRO A 325 16.14 -16.47 7.56
N LEU A 326 17.35 -15.96 7.78
CA LEU A 326 18.51 -16.29 6.95
C LEU A 326 18.96 -17.74 7.17
N ILE A 327 18.95 -18.22 8.41
CA ILE A 327 19.26 -19.63 8.74
C ILE A 327 18.25 -20.58 8.09
N LEU A 328 16.97 -20.21 8.10
CA LEU A 328 15.92 -21.00 7.45
C LEU A 328 16.09 -21.01 5.92
N ALA A 329 16.38 -19.87 5.30
CA ALA A 329 16.67 -19.79 3.86
C ALA A 329 17.89 -20.65 3.47
N TRP A 330 18.94 -20.66 4.30
CA TRP A 330 20.08 -21.54 4.12
C TRP A 330 19.69 -23.03 4.20
N ALA A 331 18.87 -23.42 5.19
CA ALA A 331 18.40 -24.79 5.32
C ALA A 331 17.56 -25.25 4.12
N VAL A 332 16.72 -24.37 3.57
CA VAL A 332 15.94 -24.64 2.34
C VAL A 332 16.89 -24.83 1.15
N CYS A 333 17.87 -23.94 0.97
CA CYS A 333 18.88 -24.05 -0.08
C CYS A 333 19.61 -25.41 -0.05
N LEU A 334 20.07 -25.82 1.14
CA LEU A 334 20.72 -27.12 1.34
C LEU A 334 19.80 -28.31 1.03
N CYS A 335 18.53 -28.25 1.43
CA CYS A 335 17.55 -29.31 1.17
C CYS A 335 17.28 -29.49 -0.32
N LEU A 336 17.12 -28.39 -1.07
CA LEU A 336 16.96 -28.43 -2.52
C LEU A 336 18.20 -29.02 -3.21
N ILE A 337 19.40 -28.60 -2.79
CA ILE A 337 20.66 -29.16 -3.31
C ILE A 337 20.75 -30.66 -3.05
N ALA A 338 20.39 -31.12 -1.84
CA ALA A 338 20.40 -32.54 -1.49
C ALA A 338 19.39 -33.36 -2.33
N SER A 339 18.29 -32.75 -2.73
CA SER A 339 17.23 -33.36 -3.54
C SER A 339 17.57 -33.49 -5.03
N LEU A 340 18.65 -32.86 -5.51
CA LEU A 340 19.09 -32.96 -6.91
C LEU A 340 19.68 -34.34 -7.24
N PRO A 341 19.47 -34.85 -8.46
CA PRO A 341 20.00 -36.15 -8.85
C PRO A 341 21.53 -36.14 -8.91
N GLY A 342 22.15 -37.22 -8.43
CA GLY A 342 23.62 -37.37 -8.36
C GLY A 342 24.27 -36.66 -7.16
N SER A 343 23.48 -36.10 -6.24
CA SER A 343 23.97 -35.52 -4.97
C SER A 343 24.72 -36.54 -4.09
N GLU A 344 24.43 -37.83 -4.23
CA GLU A 344 25.12 -38.94 -3.55
C GLU A 344 26.62 -39.03 -3.87
N GLU A 345 27.08 -38.50 -5.01
CA GLU A 345 28.50 -38.51 -5.39
C GLU A 345 29.32 -37.44 -4.64
N ASN A 346 28.67 -36.42 -4.07
CA ASN A 346 29.29 -35.31 -3.34
C ASN A 346 29.09 -35.46 -1.82
N ASN A 347 29.76 -36.45 -1.21
CA ASN A 347 29.64 -36.77 0.23
C ASN A 347 29.72 -35.55 1.17
N VAL A 348 30.49 -34.53 0.81
CA VAL A 348 30.73 -33.37 1.69
C VAL A 348 29.50 -32.46 1.82
N LEU A 349 28.61 -32.42 0.83
CA LEU A 349 27.36 -31.64 0.92
C LEU A 349 26.29 -32.40 1.71
N MET A 350 26.29 -33.73 1.65
CA MET A 350 25.38 -34.60 2.41
C MET A 350 25.69 -34.62 3.92
N GLU A 351 26.90 -34.24 4.32
CA GLU A 351 27.29 -34.14 5.74
C GLU A 351 26.68 -32.93 6.46
N ILE A 352 26.15 -31.93 5.73
CA ILE A 352 25.57 -30.73 6.33
C ILE A 352 24.13 -31.02 6.79
N ASP A 353 23.89 -30.87 8.09
CA ASP A 353 22.58 -31.13 8.72
C ASP A 353 21.58 -29.97 8.51
N HIS A 354 20.95 -29.94 7.34
CA HIS A 354 19.89 -28.98 7.03
C HIS A 354 18.70 -29.06 8.00
N VAL A 355 18.35 -30.25 8.52
CA VAL A 355 17.27 -30.41 9.51
C VAL A 355 17.63 -29.78 10.86
N GLY A 356 18.91 -29.87 11.24
CA GLY A 356 19.47 -29.18 12.39
C GLY A 356 19.30 -27.66 12.30
N TYR A 357 19.60 -27.08 11.13
CA TYR A 357 19.39 -25.65 10.88
C TYR A 357 17.92 -25.25 10.91
N VAL A 358 17.00 -26.07 10.39
CA VAL A 358 15.55 -25.82 10.53
C VAL A 358 15.18 -25.74 12.01
N ARG A 359 15.55 -26.74 12.81
CA ARG A 359 15.23 -26.76 14.25
C ARG A 359 15.73 -25.50 14.96
N GLN A 360 16.97 -25.11 14.69
CA GLN A 360 17.58 -23.91 15.26
C GLN A 360 16.89 -22.63 14.79
N SER A 361 16.55 -22.52 13.50
CA SER A 361 15.87 -21.34 12.97
C SER A 361 14.51 -21.13 13.65
N PHE A 362 13.77 -22.20 13.92
CA PHE A 362 12.43 -22.13 14.51
C PHE A 362 12.45 -21.66 15.98
N GLU A 363 13.58 -21.73 16.68
CA GLU A 363 13.77 -21.07 17.98
C GLU A 363 13.60 -19.53 17.87
N GLY A 364 13.93 -18.96 16.71
CA GLY A 364 13.77 -17.55 16.37
C GLY A 364 12.40 -17.17 15.78
N ALA A 365 11.48 -18.12 15.61
CA ALA A 365 10.15 -17.92 14.99
C ALA A 365 10.21 -17.17 13.63
N PRO A 366 10.92 -17.71 12.62
CA PRO A 366 11.29 -16.99 11.41
C PRO A 366 10.08 -16.62 10.54
N LEU A 367 9.04 -17.46 10.54
CA LEU A 367 7.78 -17.18 9.83
C LEU A 367 7.04 -15.98 10.44
N ASN A 368 7.07 -15.80 11.76
CA ASN A 368 6.50 -14.59 12.39
C ASN A 368 7.29 -13.34 11.98
N ILE A 369 8.62 -13.45 11.81
CA ILE A 369 9.44 -12.33 11.33
C ILE A 369 9.05 -11.98 9.89
N PHE A 370 8.86 -12.95 9.01
CA PHE A 370 8.36 -12.68 7.65
C PHE A 370 6.96 -12.05 7.65
N VAL A 371 6.07 -12.49 8.53
CA VAL A 371 4.76 -11.83 8.71
C VAL A 371 4.95 -10.37 9.14
N ASN A 372 5.79 -10.10 10.13
CA ASN A 372 6.06 -8.73 10.59
C ASN A 372 6.70 -7.86 9.50
N ILE A 373 7.56 -8.43 8.67
CA ILE A 373 8.16 -7.75 7.51
C ILE A 373 7.05 -7.32 6.54
N LEU A 374 6.15 -8.24 6.19
CA LEU A 374 5.05 -7.97 5.25
C LEU A 374 3.95 -7.05 5.83
N GLU A 375 3.80 -7.03 7.15
CA GLU A 375 2.86 -6.12 7.84
C GLU A 375 3.41 -4.71 7.98
N SER A 376 4.74 -4.56 8.02
CA SER A 376 5.38 -3.27 8.19
C SER A 376 5.07 -2.32 7.03
N ASP A 377 4.80 -1.06 7.35
CA ASP A 377 4.55 -0.01 6.35
C ASP A 377 5.76 0.22 5.43
N LEU A 378 6.92 -0.34 5.79
CA LEU A 378 8.16 -0.32 5.02
C LEU A 378 8.03 -0.92 3.62
N LEU A 379 7.18 -1.94 3.46
CA LEU A 379 6.90 -2.58 2.17
C LEU A 379 5.62 -2.05 1.51
N LYS A 380 4.91 -1.09 2.14
CA LYS A 380 3.66 -0.51 1.59
C LYS A 380 3.88 0.92 1.07
N GLU A 381 4.78 1.65 1.70
CA GLU A 381 5.10 3.04 1.40
C GLU A 381 6.57 3.15 1.01
N SER A 382 6.91 3.04 -0.26
CA SER A 382 8.16 3.63 -0.76
C SER A 382 8.32 3.58 -2.27
N ASP A 383 9.07 4.58 -2.72
CA ASP A 383 9.83 4.76 -3.97
C ASP A 383 10.78 3.59 -4.36
N GLY A 384 10.71 2.44 -3.68
CA GLY A 384 11.60 1.28 -3.83
C GLY A 384 10.98 0.08 -4.59
N PRO A 385 11.74 -1.01 -4.83
CA PRO A 385 11.29 -2.17 -5.61
C PRO A 385 10.44 -3.15 -4.77
N VAL A 386 9.34 -2.68 -4.19
CA VAL A 386 8.44 -3.43 -3.29
C VAL A 386 8.01 -4.79 -3.89
N ALA A 387 7.57 -4.79 -5.15
CA ALA A 387 7.15 -6.01 -5.85
C ALA A 387 8.29 -7.04 -5.94
N GLY A 388 9.55 -6.58 -6.04
CA GLY A 388 10.71 -7.44 -6.02
C GLY A 388 10.90 -8.13 -4.66
N TYR A 389 10.78 -7.39 -3.56
CA TYR A 389 10.86 -7.96 -2.21
C TYR A 389 9.77 -9.03 -1.96
N GLN A 390 8.54 -8.77 -2.40
CA GLN A 390 7.45 -9.75 -2.32
C GLN A 390 7.73 -10.99 -3.19
N SER A 391 8.31 -10.81 -4.38
CA SER A 391 8.72 -11.92 -5.25
C SER A 391 9.81 -12.79 -4.62
N VAL A 392 10.81 -12.20 -3.96
CA VAL A 392 11.83 -12.95 -3.21
C VAL A 392 11.20 -13.81 -2.11
N LEU A 393 10.28 -13.21 -1.34
CA LEU A 393 9.56 -13.95 -0.29
C LEU A 393 8.65 -15.03 -0.85
N ARG A 394 8.01 -14.79 -2.01
CA ARG A 394 7.20 -15.79 -2.73
C ARG A 394 8.06 -16.99 -3.13
N THR A 395 9.20 -16.74 -3.76
CA THR A 395 10.15 -17.78 -4.19
C THR A 395 10.67 -18.55 -2.99
N PHE A 396 11.06 -17.86 -1.92
CA PHE A 396 11.49 -18.50 -0.68
C PHE A 396 10.40 -19.39 -0.07
N ILE A 397 9.18 -18.89 0.08
CA ILE A 397 8.09 -19.69 0.65
C ILE A 397 7.79 -20.88 -0.24
N SER A 398 7.71 -20.70 -1.55
CA SER A 398 7.53 -21.83 -2.47
C SER A 398 8.62 -22.88 -2.31
N ALA A 399 9.89 -22.46 -2.23
CA ALA A 399 11.03 -23.33 -2.00
C ALA A 399 10.92 -24.08 -0.66
N PHE A 400 10.43 -23.40 0.39
CA PHE A 400 10.15 -23.99 1.68
C PHE A 400 9.06 -25.07 1.60
N ILE A 401 7.93 -24.80 0.91
CA ILE A 401 6.85 -25.79 0.69
C ILE A 401 7.37 -26.99 -0.11
N ALA A 402 8.21 -26.77 -1.12
CA ALA A 402 8.80 -27.83 -1.92
C ALA A 402 9.77 -28.70 -1.13
N SER A 403 10.51 -28.10 -0.19
CA SER A 403 11.55 -28.78 0.60
C SER A 403 10.98 -29.57 1.78
N TYR A 404 9.89 -29.07 2.39
CA TYR A 404 9.35 -29.64 3.62
C TYR A 404 7.83 -29.87 3.49
N GLU A 405 7.38 -31.09 3.77
CA GLU A 405 5.95 -31.42 3.75
C GLU A 405 5.19 -30.60 4.81
N ILE A 406 4.21 -29.80 4.38
CA ILE A 406 3.35 -29.04 5.30
C ILE A 406 2.31 -29.99 5.90
N ASN A 407 2.33 -30.13 7.22
CA ASN A 407 1.35 -30.93 7.93
C ASN A 407 0.01 -30.18 8.06
N LEU A 408 -1.06 -30.72 7.46
CA LEU A 408 -2.42 -30.15 7.54
C LEU A 408 -3.14 -30.50 8.86
N GLN A 409 -2.42 -30.71 9.97
CA GLN A 409 -3.02 -31.00 11.28
C GLN A 409 -3.62 -29.75 11.93
N LEU A 410 -4.64 -29.91 12.78
CA LEU A 410 -5.45 -28.82 13.34
C LEU A 410 -4.69 -27.93 14.35
N GLU A 411 -3.57 -28.40 14.88
CA GLU A 411 -2.80 -27.72 15.94
C GLU A 411 -1.54 -27.01 15.44
N ASP A 412 -1.24 -27.08 14.13
CA ASP A 412 0.02 -26.54 13.60
C ASP A 412 -0.14 -25.05 13.22
N SER A 413 0.39 -24.15 14.05
CA SER A 413 0.47 -22.72 13.75
C SER A 413 1.24 -22.40 12.46
N THR A 414 2.07 -23.33 11.98
CA THR A 414 2.92 -23.14 10.79
C THR A 414 2.08 -22.94 9.53
N LEU A 415 1.03 -23.74 9.32
CA LEU A 415 0.15 -23.59 8.15
C LEU A 415 -0.51 -22.21 8.13
N SER A 416 -1.02 -21.75 9.28
CA SER A 416 -1.61 -20.41 9.38
C SER A 416 -0.59 -19.34 9.01
N LEU A 417 0.64 -19.42 9.52
CA LEU A 417 1.70 -18.44 9.21
C LEU A 417 2.11 -18.46 7.73
N ILE A 418 2.20 -19.64 7.10
CA ILE A 418 2.46 -19.73 5.66
C ILE A 418 1.34 -19.07 4.87
N LEU A 419 0.07 -19.34 5.22
CA LEU A 419 -1.08 -18.72 4.56
C LEU A 419 -1.11 -17.21 4.80
N ASP A 420 -0.75 -16.74 6.00
CA ASP A 420 -0.58 -15.33 6.32
C ASP A 420 0.43 -14.65 5.41
N ILE A 421 1.60 -15.26 5.24
CA ILE A 421 2.66 -14.76 4.36
C ILE A 421 2.19 -14.74 2.91
N LEU A 422 1.66 -15.86 2.39
CA LEU A 422 1.17 -15.96 1.02
C LEU A 422 0.07 -14.94 0.73
N CYS A 423 -0.90 -14.80 1.64
CA CYS A 423 -1.99 -13.85 1.46
C CYS A 423 -1.46 -12.41 1.39
N LYS A 424 -0.44 -12.06 2.19
CA LYS A 424 0.15 -10.72 2.18
C LYS A 424 1.05 -10.48 0.95
N ILE A 425 1.63 -11.53 0.37
CA ILE A 425 2.43 -11.44 -0.87
C ILE A 425 1.54 -11.20 -2.09
N TYR A 426 0.44 -11.95 -2.24
CA TYR A 426 -0.40 -11.85 -3.44
C TYR A 426 -1.40 -10.69 -3.37
N ARG A 427 -1.82 -10.27 -2.18
CA ARG A 427 -2.81 -9.19 -2.01
C ARG A 427 -2.26 -7.85 -2.50
N GLY A 428 -3.03 -7.20 -3.38
CA GLY A 428 -2.61 -6.00 -4.11
C GLY A 428 -1.73 -6.24 -5.35
N GLU A 429 -1.27 -7.47 -5.60
CA GLU A 429 -0.29 -7.79 -6.65
C GLU A 429 -0.88 -8.61 -7.79
N GLU A 430 -1.51 -7.93 -8.77
CA GLU A 430 -2.12 -8.57 -9.94
C GLU A 430 -1.10 -9.39 -10.76
N SER A 431 0.13 -8.88 -10.90
CA SER A 431 1.17 -9.55 -11.69
C SER A 431 1.56 -10.92 -11.12
N LEU A 432 1.69 -11.03 -9.80
CA LEU A 432 1.99 -12.28 -9.10
C LEU A 432 0.79 -13.25 -9.17
N CYS A 433 -0.43 -12.74 -9.04
CA CYS A 433 -1.64 -13.55 -9.21
C CYS A 433 -1.74 -14.14 -10.63
N ILE A 434 -1.39 -13.36 -11.66
CA ILE A 434 -1.34 -13.86 -13.04
C ILE A 434 -0.34 -15.01 -13.17
N GLN A 435 0.87 -14.86 -12.62
CA GLN A 435 1.90 -15.91 -12.65
C GLN A 435 1.45 -17.18 -11.90
N PHE A 436 0.76 -17.02 -10.77
CA PHE A 436 0.22 -18.16 -10.01
C PHE A 436 -0.72 -19.02 -10.85
N TRP A 437 -1.65 -18.39 -11.59
CA TRP A 437 -2.61 -19.10 -12.44
C TRP A 437 -2.00 -19.59 -13.77
N ASP A 438 -0.80 -19.13 -14.15
CA ASP A 438 -0.05 -19.71 -15.26
C ASP A 438 0.49 -21.10 -14.87
N LYS A 439 0.00 -22.12 -15.56
CA LYS A 439 0.43 -23.52 -15.39
C LYS A 439 1.92 -23.74 -15.67
N LYS A 440 2.58 -22.82 -16.39
CA LYS A 440 4.02 -22.87 -16.66
C LYS A 440 4.89 -22.34 -15.53
N SER A 441 4.33 -21.59 -14.58
CA SER A 441 5.11 -21.10 -13.44
C SER A 441 5.51 -22.28 -12.56
N PHE A 442 6.78 -22.67 -12.58
CA PHE A 442 7.30 -23.72 -11.69
C PHE A 442 7.43 -23.19 -10.25
N ILE A 443 7.70 -21.89 -10.08
CA ILE A 443 7.77 -21.22 -8.77
C ILE A 443 6.45 -21.36 -8.03
N ASP A 444 5.29 -21.17 -8.68
CA ASP A 444 4.01 -21.27 -8.00
C ASP A 444 3.50 -22.73 -7.88
N GLY A 445 4.23 -23.71 -8.42
CA GLY A 445 3.86 -25.13 -8.39
C GLY A 445 3.59 -25.67 -6.98
N PRO A 446 4.54 -25.56 -6.04
CA PRO A 446 4.34 -25.96 -4.64
C PRO A 446 3.16 -25.25 -3.95
N ILE A 447 2.97 -23.96 -4.22
CA ILE A 447 1.86 -23.16 -3.67
C ILE A 447 0.51 -23.63 -4.24
N ARG A 448 0.44 -23.96 -5.54
CA ARG A 448 -0.76 -24.57 -6.15
C ARG A 448 -1.06 -25.94 -5.57
N CYS A 449 -0.05 -26.75 -5.28
CA CYS A 449 -0.25 -28.03 -4.58
C CYS A 449 -0.88 -27.81 -3.20
N LEU A 450 -0.44 -26.79 -2.44
CA LEU A 450 -1.08 -26.41 -1.18
C LEU A 450 -2.55 -25.99 -1.38
N LEU A 451 -2.85 -25.18 -2.40
CA LEU A 451 -4.23 -24.79 -2.72
C LEU A 451 -5.10 -26.02 -3.05
N CYS A 452 -4.60 -26.94 -3.86
CA CYS A 452 -5.30 -28.19 -4.20
C CYS A 452 -5.51 -29.08 -2.98
N ASN A 453 -4.60 -29.09 -2.01
CA ASN A 453 -4.77 -29.81 -0.76
C ASN A 453 -5.87 -29.20 0.12
N LEU A 454 -5.99 -27.87 0.15
CA LEU A 454 -7.06 -27.15 0.85
C LEU A 454 -8.42 -27.36 0.17
N GLU A 455 -8.45 -27.31 -1.17
CA GLU A 455 -9.61 -27.71 -1.99
C GLU A 455 -10.02 -29.16 -1.67
N GLY A 456 -9.02 -30.05 -1.54
CA GLY A 456 -9.09 -31.42 -1.04
C GLY A 456 -10.11 -31.61 0.08
N VAL A 457 -10.02 -30.75 1.08
CA VAL A 457 -10.74 -30.85 2.35
C VAL A 457 -11.94 -29.89 2.46
N PHE A 458 -12.25 -29.08 1.46
CA PHE A 458 -13.37 -28.14 1.51
C PHE A 458 -14.73 -28.88 1.57
N PRO A 459 -15.74 -28.43 2.36
CA PRO A 459 -15.80 -27.23 3.23
C PRO A 459 -15.32 -27.42 4.69
N PHE A 460 -14.52 -28.45 5.00
CA PHE A 460 -14.02 -28.68 6.36
C PHE A 460 -13.05 -27.59 6.84
N ARG A 461 -12.16 -27.10 5.98
CA ARG A 461 -11.24 -25.96 6.24
C ARG A 461 -11.60 -24.76 5.35
N THR A 462 -12.79 -24.21 5.58
CA THR A 462 -13.32 -23.12 4.74
C THR A 462 -12.51 -21.84 4.90
N ALA A 463 -12.13 -21.47 6.13
CA ALA A 463 -11.41 -20.23 6.39
C ALA A 463 -10.08 -20.16 5.63
N GLU A 464 -9.21 -21.17 5.79
CA GLU A 464 -7.89 -21.24 5.16
C GLU A 464 -7.99 -21.25 3.62
N PHE A 465 -8.93 -22.01 3.09
CA PHE A 465 -9.15 -22.13 1.64
C PHE A 465 -9.65 -20.82 1.02
N VAL A 466 -10.70 -20.23 1.58
CA VAL A 466 -11.30 -18.99 1.08
C VAL A 466 -10.33 -17.81 1.23
N ARG A 467 -9.59 -17.76 2.35
CA ARG A 467 -8.59 -16.72 2.60
C ARG A 467 -7.50 -16.71 1.51
N LEU A 468 -6.97 -17.89 1.17
CA LEU A 468 -5.96 -18.00 0.11
C LEU A 468 -6.54 -17.62 -1.26
N LEU A 469 -7.73 -18.14 -1.61
CA LEU A 469 -8.39 -17.77 -2.88
C LEU A 469 -8.68 -16.27 -2.99
N SER A 470 -9.03 -15.63 -1.87
CA SER A 470 -9.27 -14.19 -1.80
C SER A 470 -8.00 -13.39 -2.09
N ALA A 471 -6.82 -13.87 -1.68
CA ALA A 471 -5.56 -13.22 -2.04
C ALA A 471 -5.15 -13.45 -3.50
N LEU A 472 -5.57 -14.57 -4.09
CA LEU A 472 -5.20 -14.98 -5.46
C LEU A 472 -6.11 -14.42 -6.56
N CYS A 473 -7.04 -13.51 -6.22
CA CYS A 473 -8.00 -12.92 -7.16
C CYS A 473 -7.75 -11.45 -7.51
N GLU A 474 -6.56 -10.92 -7.21
CA GLU A 474 -6.19 -9.54 -7.56
C GLU A 474 -6.09 -9.38 -9.08
N GLY A 475 -7.00 -8.60 -9.67
CA GLY A 475 -7.06 -8.37 -11.11
C GLY A 475 -8.20 -9.12 -11.84
N SER A 476 -8.52 -8.67 -13.06
CA SER A 476 -9.72 -9.13 -13.75
C SER A 476 -9.67 -10.60 -14.19
N TRP A 477 -8.51 -11.04 -14.70
CA TRP A 477 -8.28 -12.42 -15.13
C TRP A 477 -8.05 -13.39 -13.97
N PRO A 478 -7.24 -13.07 -12.93
CA PRO A 478 -7.15 -13.91 -11.73
C PRO A 478 -8.50 -14.10 -11.01
N ALA A 479 -9.33 -13.05 -10.94
CA ALA A 479 -10.70 -13.18 -10.40
C ALA A 479 -11.54 -14.18 -11.21
N GLU A 480 -11.45 -14.16 -12.54
CA GLU A 480 -12.13 -15.14 -13.40
C GLU A 480 -11.60 -16.57 -13.17
N CYS A 481 -10.28 -16.72 -12.97
CA CYS A 481 -9.66 -18.01 -12.66
C CYS A 481 -10.17 -18.56 -11.32
N VAL A 482 -10.23 -17.74 -10.28
CA VAL A 482 -10.77 -18.12 -8.96
C VAL A 482 -12.24 -18.50 -9.05
N TYR A 483 -13.05 -17.70 -9.73
CA TYR A 483 -14.47 -18.03 -9.94
C TYR A 483 -14.63 -19.36 -10.67
N ASN A 484 -13.91 -19.55 -11.78
CA ASN A 484 -13.95 -20.80 -12.55
C ASN A 484 -13.44 -22.01 -11.75
N PHE A 485 -12.44 -21.81 -10.89
CA PHE A 485 -11.92 -22.85 -10.01
C PHE A 485 -12.97 -23.29 -8.99
N LEU A 486 -13.70 -22.35 -8.40
CA LEU A 486 -14.81 -22.63 -7.48
C LEU A 486 -16.06 -23.16 -8.20
N ASP A 487 -16.37 -22.69 -9.40
CA ASP A 487 -17.57 -23.12 -10.11
C ASP A 487 -17.43 -24.54 -10.65
N LYS A 488 -16.23 -24.92 -11.11
CA LYS A 488 -15.88 -26.27 -11.57
C LYS A 488 -15.45 -27.19 -10.43
N TYR A 489 -15.84 -26.88 -9.19
CA TYR A 489 -15.48 -27.63 -8.00
C TYR A 489 -16.06 -29.06 -8.02
N VAL A 490 -15.22 -30.06 -7.70
CA VAL A 490 -15.56 -31.48 -7.83
C VAL A 490 -15.46 -32.19 -6.49
N GLY A 491 -16.56 -32.24 -5.74
CA GLY A 491 -16.70 -33.14 -4.59
C GLY A 491 -16.67 -32.45 -3.23
N VAL A 492 -17.57 -32.81 -2.33
CA VAL A 492 -17.73 -32.15 -1.01
C VAL A 492 -17.08 -33.02 0.07
N SER A 493 -16.29 -32.43 0.97
CA SER A 493 -15.67 -33.17 2.08
C SER A 493 -16.45 -33.00 3.39
N THR A 494 -16.78 -34.11 4.06
CA THR A 494 -17.46 -34.10 5.36
C THR A 494 -16.83 -35.10 6.33
N LEU A 495 -17.05 -34.87 7.62
CA LEU A 495 -16.81 -35.91 8.62
C LEU A 495 -17.85 -37.01 8.47
N PHE A 496 -17.39 -38.25 8.52
CA PHE A 496 -18.24 -39.42 8.36
C PHE A 496 -17.78 -40.55 9.29
N GLU A 497 -18.74 -41.11 10.04
CA GLU A 497 -18.50 -42.26 10.89
C GLU A 497 -18.58 -43.54 10.04
N ILE A 498 -17.44 -44.23 9.89
CA ILE A 498 -17.34 -45.44 9.08
C ILE A 498 -17.89 -46.62 9.88
N THR A 499 -18.96 -47.23 9.35
CA THR A 499 -19.53 -48.47 9.87
C THR A 499 -19.15 -49.64 8.95
N SER A 500 -19.33 -50.88 9.42
CA SER A 500 -19.07 -52.07 8.60
C SER A 500 -19.90 -52.14 7.32
N GLU A 501 -21.04 -51.43 7.28
CA GLU A 501 -21.99 -51.40 6.16
C GLU A 501 -21.70 -50.28 5.15
N SER A 502 -20.83 -49.33 5.49
CA SER A 502 -20.43 -48.22 4.60
C SER A 502 -19.11 -48.47 3.85
N LEU A 503 -18.39 -49.55 4.16
CA LEU A 503 -17.11 -49.88 3.53
C LEU A 503 -17.34 -50.67 2.23
N VAL A 504 -16.92 -50.10 1.09
CA VAL A 504 -17.01 -50.77 -0.22
C VAL A 504 -15.86 -51.75 -0.40
N ASP A 505 -14.66 -51.39 0.04
CA ASP A 505 -13.47 -52.26 0.04
C ASP A 505 -12.44 -51.76 1.08
N ARG A 506 -11.90 -52.68 1.90
CA ARG A 506 -10.93 -52.36 2.97
C ARG A 506 -9.55 -51.97 2.42
N ALA A 507 -9.21 -52.37 1.20
CA ALA A 507 -7.90 -52.07 0.60
C ALA A 507 -7.84 -50.70 -0.09
N SER A 508 -8.99 -50.18 -0.57
CA SER A 508 -9.04 -48.97 -1.40
C SER A 508 -9.48 -47.70 -0.68
N GLN A 509 -9.74 -47.74 0.64
CA GLN A 509 -10.15 -46.57 1.43
C GLN A 509 -11.43 -45.87 0.88
N VAL A 510 -12.29 -46.61 0.17
CA VAL A 510 -13.55 -46.11 -0.40
C VAL A 510 -14.74 -46.45 0.49
N VAL A 511 -15.59 -45.45 0.73
CA VAL A 511 -16.84 -45.58 1.48
C VAL A 511 -18.04 -45.17 0.64
N GLU A 512 -19.23 -45.66 0.99
CA GLU A 512 -20.50 -45.34 0.33
C GLU A 512 -21.57 -44.94 1.34
N THR A 513 -22.32 -43.88 1.05
CA THR A 513 -23.41 -43.41 1.90
C THR A 513 -24.61 -44.34 1.81
N GLN A 514 -25.16 -44.79 2.94
CA GLN A 514 -26.42 -45.57 2.94
C GLN A 514 -27.66 -44.66 3.00
N LEU A 515 -27.53 -43.50 3.64
CA LEU A 515 -28.55 -42.47 3.78
C LEU A 515 -28.04 -41.16 3.17
N SER A 516 -28.96 -40.26 2.83
CA SER A 516 -28.60 -38.92 2.42
C SER A 516 -27.87 -38.19 3.55
N LEU A 517 -26.72 -37.58 3.25
CA LEU A 517 -25.92 -36.85 4.22
C LEU A 517 -26.17 -35.35 4.10
N GLN A 518 -26.29 -34.67 5.24
CA GLN A 518 -26.28 -33.22 5.29
C GLN A 518 -24.83 -32.72 5.36
N VAL A 519 -24.56 -31.62 4.66
CA VAL A 519 -23.25 -30.97 4.71
C VAL A 519 -23.23 -29.98 5.87
N PRO A 520 -22.38 -30.18 6.90
CA PRO A 520 -22.34 -29.29 8.05
C PRO A 520 -22.11 -27.83 7.63
N GLY A 521 -23.01 -26.94 8.04
CA GLY A 521 -22.95 -25.51 7.73
C GLY A 521 -23.64 -25.11 6.44
N ALA A 522 -23.86 -26.04 5.51
CA ALA A 522 -24.73 -25.86 4.36
C ALA A 522 -25.90 -26.84 4.49
N ASP A 523 -26.71 -26.72 5.54
CA ASP A 523 -27.73 -27.73 5.90
C ASP A 523 -28.81 -27.94 4.83
N SER A 524 -28.91 -27.00 3.89
CA SER A 524 -29.76 -27.08 2.70
C SER A 524 -29.17 -27.90 1.55
N LEU A 525 -27.89 -28.26 1.63
CA LEU A 525 -27.17 -29.12 0.69
C LEU A 525 -27.19 -30.57 1.20
N ILE A 526 -27.78 -31.46 0.39
CA ILE A 526 -27.96 -32.86 0.73
C ILE A 526 -27.19 -33.73 -0.28
N ILE A 527 -26.20 -34.48 0.22
CA ILE A 527 -25.50 -35.50 -0.56
C ILE A 527 -26.44 -36.72 -0.68
N PRO A 528 -26.76 -37.18 -1.90
CA PRO A 528 -27.65 -38.34 -2.09
C PRO A 528 -27.12 -39.63 -1.44
N SER A 529 -28.02 -40.56 -1.14
CA SER A 529 -27.62 -41.92 -0.77
C SER A 529 -26.93 -42.62 -1.94
N LYS A 530 -26.06 -43.58 -1.63
CA LYS A 530 -25.20 -44.34 -2.56
C LYS A 530 -24.13 -43.49 -3.26
N THR A 531 -23.78 -42.37 -2.67
CA THR A 531 -22.66 -41.55 -3.13
C THR A 531 -21.36 -42.17 -2.62
N ARG A 532 -20.37 -42.33 -3.50
CA ARG A 532 -19.05 -42.82 -3.15
C ARG A 532 -18.20 -41.71 -2.59
N GLY A 533 -17.31 -42.05 -1.67
CA GLY A 533 -16.34 -41.11 -1.12
C GLY A 533 -15.01 -41.78 -0.83
N HIS A 534 -13.95 -40.98 -0.89
CA HIS A 534 -12.57 -41.39 -0.61
C HIS A 534 -12.17 -40.90 0.77
N VAL A 535 -11.65 -41.79 1.61
CA VAL A 535 -11.15 -41.41 2.94
C VAL A 535 -9.84 -40.64 2.77
N LEU A 536 -9.84 -39.36 3.15
CA LEU A 536 -8.65 -38.52 3.14
C LEU A 536 -7.79 -38.74 4.39
N LYS A 537 -8.45 -38.85 5.55
CA LYS A 537 -7.77 -38.97 6.85
C LYS A 537 -8.69 -39.50 7.94
N PHE A 538 -8.15 -40.28 8.88
CA PHE A 538 -8.84 -40.66 10.11
C PHE A 538 -8.60 -39.61 11.21
N ILE A 539 -9.66 -39.16 11.89
CA ILE A 539 -9.57 -38.14 12.95
C ILE A 539 -9.59 -38.80 14.33
N ASP A 540 -10.60 -39.61 14.62
CA ASP A 540 -10.72 -40.32 15.89
C ASP A 540 -11.56 -41.61 15.73
N GLY A 541 -11.03 -42.74 16.23
CA GLY A 541 -11.69 -44.05 16.15
C GLY A 541 -12.15 -44.43 14.73
N ASN A 542 -13.48 -44.46 14.54
CA ASN A 542 -14.14 -44.77 13.27
C ASN A 542 -14.54 -43.52 12.46
N THR A 543 -14.27 -42.31 12.94
CA THR A 543 -14.61 -41.07 12.24
C THR A 543 -13.48 -40.67 11.29
N ALA A 544 -13.82 -40.53 10.01
CA ALA A 544 -12.89 -40.14 8.97
C ALA A 544 -13.39 -38.88 8.24
N LEU A 545 -12.45 -38.11 7.73
CA LEU A 545 -12.71 -37.07 6.74
C LEU A 545 -12.79 -37.75 5.37
N VAL A 546 -13.95 -37.62 4.73
CA VAL A 546 -14.26 -38.28 3.46
C VAL A 546 -14.59 -37.23 2.42
N ARG A 547 -13.96 -37.32 1.24
CA ARG A 547 -14.30 -36.53 0.05
C ARG A 547 -15.31 -37.30 -0.79
N TRP A 548 -16.52 -36.77 -0.92
CA TRP A 548 -17.60 -37.38 -1.68
C TRP A 548 -17.52 -37.01 -3.17
N GLU A 549 -17.79 -37.98 -4.04
CA GLU A 549 -17.93 -37.81 -5.50
C GLU A 549 -19.28 -37.12 -5.83
N TYR A 550 -19.45 -35.89 -5.34
CA TYR A 550 -20.66 -35.08 -5.51
C TYR A 550 -20.29 -33.69 -6.07
N GLU A 551 -20.51 -33.52 -7.38
CA GLU A 551 -20.20 -32.27 -8.09
C GLU A 551 -21.18 -31.17 -7.69
N GLN A 552 -20.64 -30.07 -7.16
CA GLN A 552 -21.40 -28.87 -6.79
C GLN A 552 -20.52 -27.64 -6.94
N SER A 553 -21.11 -26.49 -7.30
CA SER A 553 -20.39 -25.23 -7.35
C SER A 553 -19.94 -24.83 -5.94
N GLY A 554 -18.64 -24.62 -5.73
CA GLY A 554 -18.07 -24.15 -4.47
C GLY A 554 -18.60 -22.77 -4.09
N VAL A 555 -18.90 -21.91 -5.09
CA VAL A 555 -19.56 -20.61 -4.88
C VAL A 555 -20.91 -20.79 -4.20
N LEU A 556 -21.70 -21.77 -4.66
CA LEU A 556 -22.99 -22.08 -4.05
C LEU A 556 -22.83 -22.59 -2.63
N VAL A 557 -21.87 -23.49 -2.37
CA VAL A 557 -21.60 -24.00 -1.01
C VAL A 557 -21.30 -22.85 -0.05
N LEU A 558 -20.45 -21.89 -0.45
CA LEU A 558 -20.14 -20.70 0.36
C LEU A 558 -21.39 -19.84 0.63
N LEU A 559 -22.22 -19.60 -0.39
CA LEU A 559 -23.44 -18.82 -0.23
C LEU A 559 -24.47 -19.51 0.69
N LEU A 560 -24.60 -20.83 0.62
CA LEU A 560 -25.49 -21.59 1.51
C LEU A 560 -25.01 -21.53 2.96
N ARG A 561 -23.69 -21.51 3.20
CA ARG A 561 -23.12 -21.33 4.55
C ARG A 561 -23.44 -19.97 5.14
N LEU A 562 -23.45 -18.90 4.34
CA LEU A 562 -23.85 -17.55 4.77
C LEU A 562 -25.31 -17.45 5.21
N VAL A 563 -26.18 -18.34 4.73
CA VAL A 563 -27.61 -18.36 5.11
C VAL A 563 -27.85 -19.07 6.44
N ASN A 564 -26.93 -19.95 6.87
CA ASN A 564 -27.10 -20.74 8.08
C ASN A 564 -26.85 -19.91 9.35
N GLU A 565 -27.84 -19.86 10.24
CA GLU A 565 -27.81 -19.01 11.44
C GLU A 565 -26.74 -19.43 12.46
N LEU A 566 -26.39 -20.73 12.51
CA LEU A 566 -25.37 -21.25 13.43
C LEU A 566 -23.95 -20.81 13.07
N TYR A 567 -23.70 -20.46 11.80
CA TYR A 567 -22.40 -19.98 11.31
C TYR A 567 -22.26 -18.45 11.36
N LEU A 568 -23.34 -17.72 11.65
CA LEU A 568 -23.29 -16.27 11.86
C LEU A 568 -22.66 -15.89 13.21
N GLU A 569 -22.42 -16.85 14.10
CA GLU A 569 -21.68 -16.64 15.35
C GLU A 569 -20.14 -16.71 15.12
N SER A 570 -19.67 -17.38 14.06
CA SER A 570 -18.26 -17.36 13.63
C SER A 570 -18.00 -16.21 12.65
N ASN A 571 -17.68 -15.03 13.18
CA ASN A 571 -17.44 -13.82 12.37
C ASN A 571 -16.37 -14.00 11.28
N GLU A 572 -15.39 -14.90 11.46
CA GLU A 572 -14.24 -15.05 10.57
C GLU A 572 -14.60 -15.68 9.21
N GLU A 573 -15.33 -16.79 9.16
CA GLU A 573 -15.71 -17.43 7.88
C GLU A 573 -16.63 -16.52 7.05
N VAL A 574 -17.55 -15.82 7.71
CA VAL A 574 -18.46 -14.86 7.05
C VAL A 574 -17.67 -13.71 6.45
N PHE A 575 -16.72 -13.15 7.22
CA PHE A 575 -15.83 -12.09 6.77
C PHE A 575 -15.01 -12.54 5.56
N LEU A 576 -14.32 -13.68 5.63
CA LEU A 576 -13.49 -14.20 4.54
C LEU A 576 -14.32 -14.49 3.27
N THR A 577 -15.54 -14.98 3.42
CA THR A 577 -16.44 -15.21 2.28
C THR A 577 -16.85 -13.89 1.62
N PHE A 578 -17.17 -12.86 2.43
CA PHE A 578 -17.47 -11.53 1.91
C PHE A 578 -16.24 -10.86 1.28
N ASP A 579 -15.04 -11.16 1.78
CA ASP A 579 -13.75 -10.68 1.25
C ASP A 579 -13.54 -11.17 -0.18
N LEU A 580 -13.68 -12.48 -0.36
CA LEU A 580 -13.62 -13.11 -1.67
C LEU A 580 -14.69 -12.56 -2.62
N LEU A 581 -15.95 -12.50 -2.19
CA LEU A 581 -17.05 -12.00 -3.02
C LEU A 581 -16.86 -10.53 -3.42
N SER A 582 -16.38 -9.70 -2.49
CA SER A 582 -16.09 -8.29 -2.77
C SER A 582 -15.04 -8.16 -3.86
N ARG A 583 -13.91 -8.89 -3.76
CA ARG A 583 -12.88 -8.84 -4.79
C ARG A 583 -13.35 -9.35 -6.14
N LEU A 584 -14.04 -10.50 -6.18
CA LEU A 584 -14.56 -11.07 -7.43
C LEU A 584 -15.45 -10.07 -8.18
N VAL A 585 -16.35 -9.41 -7.46
CA VAL A 585 -17.31 -8.44 -8.02
C VAL A 585 -16.61 -7.13 -8.42
N SER A 586 -15.62 -6.68 -7.64
CA SER A 586 -14.89 -5.44 -7.91
C SER A 586 -13.92 -5.55 -9.10
N PHE A 587 -13.29 -6.71 -9.31
CA PHE A 587 -12.30 -6.88 -10.38
C PHE A 587 -12.87 -7.33 -11.73
N ASN A 588 -14.06 -7.96 -11.74
CA ASN A 588 -14.63 -8.47 -12.99
C ASN A 588 -16.16 -8.34 -13.03
N THR A 589 -16.64 -7.44 -13.89
CA THR A 589 -18.06 -7.17 -14.08
C THR A 589 -18.85 -8.34 -14.67
N ALA A 590 -18.21 -9.22 -15.46
CA ALA A 590 -18.86 -10.41 -16.00
C ALA A 590 -19.23 -11.38 -14.88
N ILE A 591 -18.33 -11.58 -13.91
CA ILE A 591 -18.57 -12.41 -12.72
C ILE A 591 -19.73 -11.83 -11.91
N THR A 592 -19.83 -10.50 -11.81
CA THR A 592 -20.96 -9.83 -11.16
C THR A 592 -22.30 -10.21 -11.78
N PHE A 593 -22.39 -10.26 -13.12
CA PHE A 593 -23.59 -10.75 -13.80
C PHE A 593 -23.86 -12.23 -13.51
N THR A 594 -22.83 -13.09 -13.56
CA THR A 594 -22.99 -14.52 -13.27
C THR A 594 -23.46 -14.77 -11.84
N LEU A 595 -22.91 -14.08 -10.84
CA LEU A 595 -23.34 -14.16 -9.44
C LEU A 595 -24.80 -13.76 -9.26
N MET A 596 -25.29 -12.76 -10.01
CA MET A 596 -26.71 -12.38 -9.99
C MET A 596 -27.62 -13.46 -10.59
N GLU A 597 -27.12 -14.29 -11.51
CA GLU A 597 -27.88 -15.35 -12.19
C GLU A 597 -27.93 -16.69 -11.45
N ILE A 598 -27.04 -16.95 -10.48
CA ILE A 598 -26.99 -18.21 -9.69
C ILE A 598 -28.37 -18.57 -9.09
N GLY A 599 -29.19 -17.55 -8.76
CA GLY A 599 -30.53 -17.76 -8.20
C GLY A 599 -31.60 -18.28 -9.16
N ASN A 600 -31.31 -18.34 -10.46
CA ASN A 600 -32.23 -18.87 -11.48
C ASN A 600 -32.03 -20.37 -11.73
N THR A 601 -30.94 -20.96 -11.26
CA THR A 601 -30.56 -22.37 -11.55
C THR A 601 -30.74 -23.31 -10.37
N PHE A 602 -30.82 -22.81 -9.14
CA PHE A 602 -30.89 -23.65 -7.93
C PHE A 602 -32.22 -23.52 -7.18
N TYR A 603 -32.89 -24.66 -6.96
CA TYR A 603 -34.14 -24.77 -6.22
C TYR A 603 -33.87 -25.41 -4.86
N LEU A 604 -34.12 -24.65 -3.78
CA LEU A 604 -34.00 -25.15 -2.41
C LEU A 604 -35.19 -26.05 -2.04
N GLN A 605 -34.90 -27.27 -1.58
CA GLN A 605 -35.94 -28.14 -1.01
C GLN A 605 -36.06 -27.85 0.49
N ALA A 606 -37.10 -27.12 0.89
CA ALA A 606 -37.36 -26.85 2.29
C ALA A 606 -37.74 -28.15 3.02
N ALA A 607 -37.07 -28.45 4.13
CA ALA A 607 -37.46 -29.54 5.03
C ALA A 607 -38.72 -29.12 5.82
N GLY A 608 -39.89 -29.32 5.20
CA GLY A 608 -41.20 -29.06 5.79
C GLY A 608 -42.25 -29.89 5.05
N VAL A 609 -43.13 -30.53 5.81
CA VAL A 609 -44.11 -31.53 5.36
C VAL A 609 -44.97 -31.00 4.19
N ASN A 610 -44.83 -31.66 3.02
CA ASN A 610 -45.78 -31.70 1.89
C ASN A 610 -46.13 -30.43 1.07
N GLU A 611 -45.38 -29.34 1.13
CA GLU A 611 -45.47 -28.29 0.10
C GLU A 611 -44.08 -27.96 -0.46
N GLN A 612 -43.87 -28.28 -1.75
CA GLN A 612 -42.70 -27.82 -2.53
C GLN A 612 -42.79 -26.30 -2.69
N MET A 613 -42.28 -25.56 -1.70
CA MET A 613 -42.17 -24.11 -1.81
C MET A 613 -40.81 -23.78 -2.41
N GLU A 614 -40.78 -23.62 -3.74
CA GLU A 614 -39.60 -23.19 -4.50
C GLU A 614 -39.16 -21.79 -4.07
N LYS A 615 -38.11 -21.70 -3.25
CA LYS A 615 -37.53 -20.40 -2.86
C LYS A 615 -36.33 -20.10 -3.77
N LYS A 616 -36.46 -19.07 -4.61
CA LYS A 616 -35.35 -18.55 -5.43
C LYS A 616 -34.23 -18.06 -4.52
N PHE A 617 -32.99 -18.43 -4.86
CA PHE A 617 -31.81 -18.15 -4.05
C PHE A 617 -31.03 -16.94 -4.59
N TRP A 618 -31.32 -15.73 -4.11
CA TRP A 618 -30.69 -14.52 -4.65
C TRP A 618 -29.51 -14.07 -3.78
N VAL A 619 -28.32 -13.96 -4.37
CA VAL A 619 -27.08 -13.54 -3.68
C VAL A 619 -27.27 -12.19 -2.97
N VAL A 620 -27.95 -11.24 -3.61
CA VAL A 620 -28.26 -9.91 -3.07
C VAL A 620 -29.12 -10.02 -1.80
N GLU A 621 -30.09 -10.94 -1.77
CA GLU A 621 -30.92 -11.17 -0.58
C GLU A 621 -30.14 -11.82 0.56
N VAL A 622 -29.21 -12.73 0.25
CA VAL A 622 -28.29 -13.33 1.24
C VAL A 622 -27.43 -12.26 1.88
N ILE A 623 -26.76 -11.42 1.07
CA ILE A 623 -25.92 -10.32 1.56
C ILE A 623 -26.74 -9.38 2.45
N CYS A 624 -27.93 -8.98 2.00
CA CYS A 624 -28.82 -8.11 2.77
C CYS A 624 -29.25 -8.76 4.11
N ALA A 625 -29.52 -10.06 4.12
CA ALA A 625 -29.92 -10.79 5.32
C ALA A 625 -28.79 -10.83 6.36
N VAL A 626 -27.55 -11.08 5.94
CA VAL A 626 -26.37 -11.09 6.82
C VAL A 626 -26.13 -9.69 7.43
N ILE A 627 -26.15 -8.64 6.61
CA ILE A 627 -26.01 -7.24 7.09
C ILE A 627 -27.09 -6.91 8.12
N LYS A 628 -28.34 -7.27 7.84
CA LYS A 628 -29.47 -6.95 8.73
C LYS A 628 -29.33 -7.63 10.10
N LYS A 629 -28.88 -8.89 10.12
CA LYS A 629 -28.70 -9.70 11.35
C LYS A 629 -27.49 -9.30 12.18
N SER A 630 -26.55 -8.55 11.60
CA SER A 630 -25.31 -8.13 12.26
C SER A 630 -25.56 -7.25 13.49
N SER A 631 -24.95 -7.60 14.63
CA SER A 631 -25.00 -6.82 15.88
C SER A 631 -23.90 -5.75 15.92
N PRO A 632 -24.04 -4.64 16.67
CA PRO A 632 -23.06 -3.55 16.68
C PRO A 632 -21.78 -3.95 17.44
N ASN A 633 -20.81 -4.52 16.72
CA ASN A 633 -19.44 -4.77 17.16
C ASN A 633 -18.47 -4.52 15.97
N SER A 634 -17.16 -4.48 16.22
CA SER A 634 -16.15 -4.16 15.19
C SER A 634 -16.09 -5.17 14.05
N GLY A 635 -16.13 -6.48 14.33
CA GLY A 635 -16.13 -7.52 13.30
C GLY A 635 -17.35 -7.44 12.37
N ASN A 636 -18.53 -7.20 12.95
CA ASN A 636 -19.77 -7.03 12.20
C ASN A 636 -19.84 -5.71 11.43
N ALA A 637 -19.18 -4.65 11.92
CA ALA A 637 -19.04 -3.40 11.16
C ALA A 637 -18.19 -3.63 9.90
N ALA A 638 -17.14 -4.45 9.98
CA ALA A 638 -16.33 -4.84 8.84
C ALA A 638 -17.11 -5.70 7.83
N VAL A 639 -17.85 -6.72 8.29
CA VAL A 639 -18.76 -7.51 7.43
C VAL A 639 -19.79 -6.61 6.75
N MET A 640 -20.36 -5.65 7.47
CA MET A 640 -21.28 -4.67 6.90
C MET A 640 -20.59 -3.77 5.85
N SER A 641 -19.36 -3.32 6.11
CA SER A 641 -18.57 -2.50 5.17
C SER A 641 -18.40 -3.22 3.83
N MET A 642 -18.01 -4.49 3.89
CA MET A 642 -17.80 -5.32 2.70
C MET A 642 -19.11 -5.66 2.01
N GLY A 643 -20.14 -6.01 2.77
CA GLY A 643 -21.47 -6.26 2.22
C GLY A 643 -22.03 -5.06 1.47
N VAL A 644 -21.92 -3.86 2.04
CA VAL A 644 -22.31 -2.61 1.38
C VAL A 644 -21.44 -2.32 0.16
N SER A 645 -20.14 -2.61 0.20
CA SER A 645 -19.24 -2.46 -0.96
C SER A 645 -19.58 -3.42 -2.11
N ILE A 646 -19.93 -4.67 -1.82
CA ILE A 646 -20.43 -5.63 -2.82
C ILE A 646 -21.71 -5.09 -3.47
N LEU A 647 -22.66 -4.63 -2.65
CA LEU A 647 -23.92 -4.06 -3.13
C LEU A 647 -23.69 -2.81 -3.99
N ALA A 648 -22.75 -1.94 -3.61
CA ALA A 648 -22.36 -0.77 -4.40
C ALA A 648 -21.80 -1.18 -5.78
N SER A 649 -20.94 -2.19 -5.80
CA SER A 649 -20.37 -2.70 -7.05
C SER A 649 -21.44 -3.36 -7.93
N MET A 650 -22.33 -4.17 -7.37
CA MET A 650 -23.47 -4.76 -8.09
C MET A 650 -24.46 -3.71 -8.62
N LEU A 651 -24.64 -2.61 -7.87
CA LEU A 651 -25.52 -1.50 -8.26
C LEU A 651 -25.06 -0.86 -9.58
N THR A 652 -23.75 -0.79 -9.84
CA THR A 652 -23.23 -0.27 -11.13
C THR A 652 -23.67 -1.11 -12.33
N CYS A 653 -23.86 -2.42 -12.15
CA CYS A 653 -24.24 -3.35 -13.21
C CYS A 653 -25.76 -3.40 -13.42
N ALA A 654 -26.56 -3.41 -12.34
CA ALA A 654 -28.02 -3.52 -12.40
C ALA A 654 -28.75 -2.58 -11.41
N PRO A 655 -28.70 -1.24 -11.62
CA PRO A 655 -29.13 -0.27 -10.60
C PRO A 655 -30.57 -0.45 -10.10
N SER A 656 -31.52 -0.68 -11.02
CA SER A 656 -32.95 -0.78 -10.69
C SER A 656 -33.30 -2.03 -9.88
N HIS A 657 -32.65 -3.17 -10.19
CA HIS A 657 -32.93 -4.45 -9.54
C HIS A 657 -32.31 -4.50 -8.15
N ILE A 658 -31.04 -4.08 -8.02
CA ILE A 658 -30.33 -4.07 -6.74
C ILE A 658 -30.96 -3.07 -5.78
N ALA A 659 -31.30 -1.86 -6.24
CA ALA A 659 -31.96 -0.86 -5.41
C ALA A 659 -33.29 -1.39 -4.85
N ALA A 660 -34.13 -2.04 -5.68
CA ALA A 660 -35.41 -2.59 -5.24
C ALA A 660 -35.25 -3.64 -4.12
N VAL A 661 -34.25 -4.53 -4.22
CA VAL A 661 -33.98 -5.56 -3.20
C VAL A 661 -33.44 -4.94 -1.91
N VAL A 662 -32.48 -4.02 -2.00
CA VAL A 662 -31.89 -3.34 -0.83
C VAL A 662 -32.92 -2.52 -0.08
N LEU A 663 -33.80 -1.81 -0.80
CA LEU A 663 -34.92 -1.05 -0.24
C LEU A 663 -35.86 -1.95 0.56
N LYS A 664 -36.24 -3.10 -0.01
CA LYS A 664 -37.10 -4.09 0.65
C LYS A 664 -36.44 -4.69 1.91
N ALA A 665 -35.12 -4.90 1.87
CA ALA A 665 -34.39 -5.46 3.00
C ALA A 665 -34.28 -4.49 4.19
N ASN A 666 -34.26 -3.18 3.92
CA ASN A 666 -34.07 -2.10 4.89
C ASN A 666 -32.81 -2.29 5.74
N ILE A 667 -31.66 -2.51 5.09
CA ILE A 667 -30.38 -2.86 5.76
C ILE A 667 -29.86 -1.78 6.73
N PHE A 668 -30.31 -0.53 6.59
CA PHE A 668 -29.92 0.60 7.45
C PHE A 668 -30.97 0.92 8.55
N ASP A 669 -32.03 0.12 8.66
CA ASP A 669 -33.15 0.32 9.60
C ASP A 669 -33.72 1.75 9.54
N ALA A 670 -34.00 2.25 8.33
CA ALA A 670 -34.72 3.51 8.19
C ALA A 670 -36.16 3.31 8.68
N ALA A 671 -36.66 4.19 9.55
CA ALA A 671 -38.06 4.18 10.01
C ALA A 671 -38.88 5.11 9.12
N TRP A 672 -39.76 4.55 8.29
CA TRP A 672 -40.52 5.31 7.30
C TRP A 672 -41.87 5.64 7.93
N LYS A 673 -42.13 6.91 8.25
CA LYS A 673 -43.52 7.37 8.36
C LYS A 673 -44.04 7.64 6.94
N THR A 674 -45.23 7.13 6.68
CA THR A 674 -46.05 7.26 5.47
C THR A 674 -45.78 8.53 4.66
N SER A 675 -45.35 8.33 3.40
CA SER A 675 -45.43 9.25 2.25
C SER A 675 -45.37 10.75 2.57
N VAL A 676 -44.16 11.32 2.54
CA VAL A 676 -43.95 12.78 2.58
C VAL A 676 -44.49 13.46 1.30
N PHE A 677 -44.86 12.69 0.28
CA PHE A 677 -45.42 13.20 -0.97
C PHE A 677 -46.89 13.67 -0.90
N GLU A 678 -47.54 13.60 0.25
CA GLU A 678 -48.82 14.26 0.50
C GLU A 678 -48.75 15.01 1.84
N VAL A 679 -48.47 16.33 1.80
CA VAL A 679 -49.01 17.40 2.67
C VAL A 679 -48.14 18.65 2.46
N GLY A 680 -48.78 19.79 2.21
CA GLY A 680 -48.18 20.97 1.60
C GLY A 680 -47.26 21.85 2.47
N CYS A 681 -46.43 22.63 1.76
CA CYS A 681 -45.91 23.99 2.00
C CYS A 681 -45.62 24.56 3.41
N ASP A 682 -45.45 23.74 4.45
CA ASP A 682 -44.80 24.18 5.69
C ASP A 682 -43.43 23.49 5.82
N GLY A 683 -42.39 24.29 6.07
CA GLY A 683 -40.97 23.90 5.90
C GLY A 683 -40.54 22.62 6.65
N PRO A 684 -39.46 21.96 6.20
CA PRO A 684 -39.02 20.71 6.79
C PRO A 684 -38.50 20.96 8.21
N SER A 685 -39.35 20.70 9.21
CA SER A 685 -38.90 20.61 10.60
C SER A 685 -37.87 19.47 10.71
N SER A 686 -36.72 19.78 11.31
CA SER A 686 -35.48 18.99 11.36
C SER A 686 -35.53 17.66 12.15
N GLY A 687 -36.70 17.03 12.28
CA GLY A 687 -36.92 16.01 13.31
C GLY A 687 -37.10 14.55 12.87
N SER A 688 -37.13 14.18 11.58
CA SER A 688 -37.60 12.83 11.20
C SER A 688 -36.89 12.14 10.03
N TRP A 689 -35.59 12.40 9.82
CA TRP A 689 -34.77 11.72 8.79
C TRP A 689 -33.61 10.90 9.38
N LEU A 690 -33.71 10.52 10.64
CA LEU A 690 -32.66 9.79 11.34
C LEU A 690 -32.63 8.34 10.84
N LEU A 691 -31.61 7.99 10.06
CA LEU A 691 -31.15 6.59 9.98
C LEU A 691 -30.97 6.04 11.40
N SER A 692 -31.19 4.74 11.59
CA SER A 692 -31.19 4.13 12.91
C SER A 692 -29.95 4.48 13.74
N GLY A 693 -30.11 4.55 15.06
CA GLY A 693 -28.97 4.62 15.99
C GLY A 693 -28.03 3.41 15.88
N LYS A 694 -28.43 2.33 15.19
CA LYS A 694 -27.59 1.16 14.90
C LYS A 694 -26.47 1.50 13.92
N LEU A 695 -26.79 2.13 12.77
CA LEU A 695 -25.79 2.52 11.78
C LEU A 695 -24.78 3.51 12.37
N VAL A 696 -25.28 4.55 13.06
CA VAL A 696 -24.41 5.53 13.73
C VAL A 696 -23.46 4.87 14.74
N LYS A 697 -23.96 3.95 15.57
CA LYS A 697 -23.12 3.19 16.51
C LYS A 697 -22.08 2.35 15.79
N MET A 698 -22.45 1.68 14.70
CA MET A 698 -21.51 0.88 13.92
C MET A 698 -20.41 1.73 13.28
N LEU A 699 -20.73 2.91 12.74
CA LEU A 699 -19.74 3.83 12.18
C LEU A 699 -18.73 4.33 13.23
N LEU A 700 -19.20 4.64 14.43
CA LEU A 700 -18.34 5.10 15.52
C LEU A 700 -17.45 3.98 16.09
N ILE A 701 -18.00 2.76 16.21
CA ILE A 701 -17.21 1.58 16.61
C ILE A 701 -16.13 1.31 15.56
N ASP A 702 -16.51 1.36 14.28
CA ASP A 702 -15.58 1.19 13.17
C ASP A 702 -14.49 2.27 13.18
N SER A 703 -14.82 3.56 13.33
CA SER A 703 -13.77 4.60 13.38
C SER A 703 -12.77 4.38 14.52
N GLU A 704 -13.23 3.88 15.68
CA GLU A 704 -12.39 3.65 16.86
C GLU A 704 -11.59 2.34 16.80
N GLN A 705 -12.10 1.30 16.14
CA GLN A 705 -11.58 -0.07 16.23
C GLN A 705 -11.31 -0.73 14.87
N ASN A 706 -11.40 0.01 13.76
CA ASN A 706 -11.19 -0.57 12.44
C ASN A 706 -9.74 -1.05 12.26
N ASP A 707 -9.61 -2.35 12.02
CA ASP A 707 -8.37 -3.05 11.70
C ASP A 707 -8.23 -3.34 10.19
N TYR A 708 -9.24 -2.95 9.39
CA TYR A 708 -9.36 -3.30 7.98
C TYR A 708 -9.16 -2.10 7.04
N ASP A 709 -8.74 -2.38 5.80
CA ASP A 709 -8.35 -1.37 4.81
C ASP A 709 -9.49 -0.38 4.45
N LYS A 710 -10.75 -0.81 4.54
CA LYS A 710 -11.93 -0.02 4.11
C LYS A 710 -12.93 0.23 5.25
N PRO A 711 -12.93 1.44 5.83
CA PRO A 711 -13.90 1.83 6.85
C PRO A 711 -15.35 1.74 6.34
N LEU A 712 -16.27 1.32 7.21
CA LEU A 712 -17.71 1.28 6.95
C LEU A 712 -18.25 2.63 6.47
N THR A 713 -17.74 3.74 7.03
CA THR A 713 -18.11 5.09 6.60
C THR A 713 -17.84 5.31 5.11
N ILE A 714 -16.68 4.88 4.62
CA ILE A 714 -16.31 5.00 3.21
C ILE A 714 -17.26 4.15 2.35
N SER A 715 -17.53 2.91 2.76
CA SER A 715 -18.44 2.01 2.05
C SER A 715 -19.87 2.55 1.94
N VAL A 716 -20.40 3.17 3.01
CA VAL A 716 -21.73 3.80 3.00
C VAL A 716 -21.75 5.04 2.10
N LEU A 717 -20.70 5.84 2.11
CA LEU A 717 -20.58 7.03 1.24
C LEU A 717 -20.44 6.62 -0.24
N ASP A 718 -19.62 5.63 -0.56
CA ASP A 718 -19.51 5.06 -1.91
C ASP A 718 -20.86 4.55 -2.40
N PHE A 719 -21.58 3.78 -1.58
CA PHE A 719 -22.91 3.29 -1.91
C PHE A 719 -23.91 4.43 -2.16
N THR A 720 -23.84 5.48 -1.34
CA THR A 720 -24.68 6.69 -1.50
C THR A 720 -24.35 7.42 -2.81
N MET A 721 -23.07 7.57 -3.13
CA MET A 721 -22.60 8.17 -4.37
C MET A 721 -23.14 7.41 -5.58
N GLN A 722 -23.00 6.08 -5.59
CA GLN A 722 -23.49 5.22 -6.68
C GLN A 722 -25.01 5.32 -6.88
N LEU A 723 -25.78 5.44 -5.79
CA LEU A 723 -27.23 5.68 -5.88
C LEU A 723 -27.58 7.03 -6.53
N VAL A 724 -26.82 8.08 -6.19
CA VAL A 724 -27.00 9.43 -6.75
C VAL A 724 -26.61 9.45 -8.23
N GLU A 725 -25.51 8.82 -8.61
CA GLU A 725 -25.03 8.72 -9.99
C GLU A 725 -25.95 7.87 -10.87
N ALA A 726 -26.54 6.81 -10.30
CA ALA A 726 -27.56 5.98 -10.95
C ALA A 726 -28.92 6.69 -11.14
N ARG A 727 -29.07 7.92 -10.62
CA ARG A 727 -30.26 8.78 -10.76
C ARG A 727 -31.54 8.13 -10.21
N LEU A 728 -31.41 7.38 -9.12
CA LEU A 728 -32.55 6.73 -8.47
C LEU A 728 -33.30 7.74 -7.58
N GLU A 729 -34.58 7.94 -7.88
CA GLU A 729 -35.45 8.82 -7.07
C GLU A 729 -36.17 8.00 -5.99
N ASN A 730 -35.61 7.97 -4.78
CA ASN A 730 -36.20 7.26 -3.64
C ASN A 730 -35.90 7.96 -2.31
N ASP A 731 -36.82 7.85 -1.34
CA ASP A 731 -36.68 8.38 0.02
C ASP A 731 -35.43 7.86 0.74
N LEU A 732 -34.99 6.62 0.46
CA LEU A 732 -33.74 6.09 1.00
C LEU A 732 -32.52 6.85 0.50
N VAL A 733 -32.48 7.20 -0.79
CA VAL A 733 -31.37 7.94 -1.41
C VAL A 733 -31.29 9.32 -0.76
N LEU A 734 -32.44 9.97 -0.58
CA LEU A 734 -32.50 11.26 0.10
C LEU A 734 -32.02 11.16 1.55
N ALA A 735 -32.47 10.15 2.31
CA ALA A 735 -32.04 9.94 3.69
C ALA A 735 -30.53 9.70 3.82
N LEU A 736 -29.93 8.92 2.89
CA LEU A 736 -28.50 8.67 2.86
C LEU A 736 -27.69 9.93 2.47
N VAL A 737 -28.19 10.75 1.54
CA VAL A 737 -27.56 12.04 1.19
C VAL A 737 -27.62 13.01 2.37
N ILE A 738 -28.78 13.15 3.01
CA ILE A 738 -28.94 13.95 4.23
C ILE A 738 -27.97 13.46 5.32
N PHE A 739 -27.90 12.16 5.55
CA PHE A 739 -27.00 11.58 6.53
C PHE A 739 -25.52 11.86 6.21
N SER A 740 -25.12 11.74 4.94
CA SER A 740 -23.75 12.00 4.50
C SER A 740 -23.34 13.46 4.73
N LEU A 741 -24.22 14.41 4.36
CA LEU A 741 -23.90 15.84 4.39
C LEU A 741 -24.17 16.50 5.75
N GLN A 742 -25.27 16.18 6.44
CA GLN A 742 -25.62 16.83 7.72
C GLN A 742 -25.02 16.10 8.94
N TYR A 743 -24.76 14.80 8.85
CA TYR A 743 -24.18 14.04 9.96
C TYR A 743 -22.70 13.77 9.76
N ILE A 744 -22.29 13.08 8.68
CA ILE A 744 -20.87 12.69 8.52
C ILE A 744 -19.98 13.91 8.29
N LEU A 745 -20.27 14.76 7.28
CA LEU A 745 -19.47 15.95 7.00
C LEU A 745 -19.26 16.83 8.24
N VAL A 746 -20.32 17.04 9.03
CA VAL A 746 -20.31 17.95 10.18
C VAL A 746 -19.59 17.35 11.39
N ASN A 747 -19.67 16.03 11.60
CA ASN A 747 -19.21 15.41 12.84
C ASN A 747 -17.91 14.60 12.71
N HIS A 748 -17.51 14.18 11.50
CA HIS A 748 -16.39 13.26 11.31
C HIS A 748 -15.06 13.77 11.88
N GLU A 749 -14.82 15.09 11.89
CA GLU A 749 -13.60 15.68 12.48
C GLU A 749 -13.49 15.46 14.00
N TYR A 750 -14.62 15.26 14.68
CA TYR A 750 -14.68 15.05 16.13
C TYR A 750 -14.69 13.59 16.53
N TRP A 751 -14.68 12.66 15.57
CA TRP A 751 -14.65 11.23 15.86
C TRP A 751 -13.27 10.81 16.36
N LYS A 752 -13.27 9.74 17.15
CA LYS A 752 -12.03 9.10 17.59
C LYS A 752 -11.63 8.09 16.53
N TYR A 753 -10.53 8.38 15.85
CA TYR A 753 -9.92 7.47 14.90
C TYR A 753 -8.82 6.67 15.57
N LYS A 754 -8.75 5.36 15.28
CA LYS A 754 -7.59 4.53 15.64
C LYS A 754 -6.30 5.09 15.02
N VAL A 755 -6.38 5.43 13.73
CA VAL A 755 -5.29 6.01 12.94
C VAL A 755 -5.74 7.40 12.48
N LYS A 756 -4.99 8.44 12.86
CA LYS A 756 -5.45 9.84 12.71
C LYS A 756 -5.72 10.21 11.25
N HIS A 757 -4.87 9.80 10.30
CA HIS A 757 -4.97 10.24 8.91
C HIS A 757 -6.23 9.71 8.20
N VAL A 758 -6.86 8.65 8.73
CA VAL A 758 -8.11 8.08 8.18
C VAL A 758 -9.24 9.13 8.15
N ARG A 759 -9.18 10.12 9.06
CA ARG A 759 -10.11 11.26 9.04
C ARG A 759 -10.14 11.95 7.68
N TRP A 760 -8.98 12.14 7.04
CA TRP A 760 -8.87 12.81 5.74
C TRP A 760 -9.46 11.96 4.62
N LYS A 761 -9.34 10.64 4.69
CA LYS A 761 -10.00 9.71 3.75
C LYS A 761 -11.53 9.86 3.83
N VAL A 762 -12.07 9.98 5.04
CA VAL A 762 -13.51 10.25 5.25
C VAL A 762 -13.88 11.63 4.73
N THR A 763 -13.10 12.67 5.05
CA THR A 763 -13.33 14.04 4.56
C THR A 763 -13.43 14.06 3.03
N LEU A 764 -12.42 13.54 2.34
CA LEU A 764 -12.36 13.51 0.88
C LEU A 764 -13.56 12.76 0.28
N LYS A 765 -13.92 11.61 0.84
CA LYS A 765 -15.04 10.81 0.35
C LYS A 765 -16.39 11.50 0.53
N VAL A 766 -16.62 12.20 1.64
CA VAL A 766 -17.86 12.98 1.83
C VAL A 766 -17.93 14.17 0.85
N LEU A 767 -16.79 14.81 0.58
CA LEU A 767 -16.67 15.86 -0.42
C LEU A 767 -16.97 15.33 -1.84
N GLU A 768 -16.54 14.12 -2.19
CA GLU A 768 -16.92 13.45 -3.44
C GLU A 768 -18.44 13.25 -3.56
N VAL A 769 -19.10 12.74 -2.50
CA VAL A 769 -20.57 12.60 -2.46
C VAL A 769 -21.26 13.95 -2.67
N MET A 770 -20.76 15.00 -2.03
CA MET A 770 -21.28 16.37 -2.19
C MET A 770 -21.15 16.86 -3.64
N LYS A 771 -19.99 16.61 -4.27
CA LYS A 771 -19.75 16.95 -5.68
C LYS A 771 -20.69 16.18 -6.62
N ALA A 772 -20.89 14.88 -6.38
CA ALA A 772 -21.85 14.05 -7.11
C ALA A 772 -23.28 14.59 -6.99
N CYS A 773 -23.68 15.03 -5.79
CA CYS A 773 -24.96 15.70 -5.55
C CYS A 773 -25.07 17.00 -6.37
N ILE A 774 -24.05 17.86 -6.37
CA ILE A 774 -24.03 19.11 -7.15
C ILE A 774 -24.11 18.83 -8.68
N THR A 775 -23.56 17.71 -9.16
CA THR A 775 -23.71 17.29 -10.56
C THR A 775 -25.07 16.70 -10.89
N SER A 776 -25.75 16.08 -9.94
CA SER A 776 -27.06 15.46 -10.18
C SER A 776 -28.22 16.45 -10.15
N VAL A 777 -28.06 17.63 -9.52
CA VAL A 777 -29.09 18.70 -9.46
C VAL A 777 -29.64 19.10 -10.84
N SER A 778 -28.84 19.01 -11.92
CA SER A 778 -29.28 19.38 -13.27
C SER A 778 -30.21 18.36 -13.95
N PHE A 779 -30.50 17.21 -13.34
CA PHE A 779 -31.17 16.09 -14.01
C PHE A 779 -32.44 15.57 -13.31
N SER A 780 -32.76 16.03 -12.08
CA SER A 780 -33.92 15.59 -11.30
C SER A 780 -34.77 16.80 -10.88
N GLU A 781 -36.09 16.68 -10.80
CA GLU A 781 -36.96 17.78 -10.34
C GLU A 781 -37.21 17.77 -8.82
N LYS A 782 -37.25 16.59 -8.18
CA LYS A 782 -37.66 16.44 -6.77
C LYS A 782 -36.49 16.36 -5.79
N LEU A 783 -35.52 15.49 -6.03
CA LEU A 783 -34.31 15.37 -5.20
C LEU A 783 -33.45 16.64 -5.31
N ALA A 784 -33.40 17.23 -6.51
CA ALA A 784 -32.66 18.45 -6.77
C ALA A 784 -33.09 19.63 -5.90
N LEU A 785 -34.39 19.77 -5.59
CA LEU A 785 -34.88 20.84 -4.73
C LEU A 785 -34.35 20.72 -3.30
N VAL A 786 -34.41 19.52 -2.72
CA VAL A 786 -33.95 19.28 -1.34
C VAL A 786 -32.43 19.39 -1.24
N ILE A 787 -31.71 18.83 -2.20
CA ILE A 787 -30.24 18.93 -2.26
C ILE A 787 -29.82 20.39 -2.45
N ARG A 788 -30.46 21.13 -3.37
CA ARG A 788 -30.16 22.55 -3.59
C ARG A 788 -30.44 23.39 -2.35
N ASP A 789 -31.56 23.17 -1.67
CA ASP A 789 -31.91 23.89 -0.44
C ASP A 789 -30.86 23.62 0.66
N MET A 790 -30.52 22.36 0.89
CA MET A 790 -29.50 21.95 1.87
C MET A 790 -28.14 22.60 1.57
N LEU A 791 -27.67 22.51 0.33
CA LEU A 791 -26.38 23.05 -0.08
C LEU A 791 -26.31 24.58 -0.02
N LEU A 792 -27.42 25.29 -0.22
CA LEU A 792 -27.46 26.75 -0.25
C LEU A 792 -27.79 27.39 1.11
N ASN A 793 -28.51 26.69 1.99
CA ASN A 793 -29.09 27.26 3.20
C ASN A 793 -28.60 26.59 4.51
N ASP A 794 -27.98 25.42 4.48
CA ASP A 794 -27.51 24.74 5.70
C ASP A 794 -26.16 25.30 6.19
N SER A 795 -26.22 26.12 7.24
CA SER A 795 -25.03 26.73 7.86
C SER A 795 -24.02 25.72 8.43
N SER A 796 -24.45 24.51 8.81
CA SER A 796 -23.56 23.51 9.39
C SER A 796 -22.62 22.93 8.33
N ILE A 797 -23.14 22.69 7.12
CA ILE A 797 -22.39 22.26 5.94
C ILE A 797 -21.40 23.35 5.52
N HIS A 798 -21.85 24.60 5.48
CA HIS A 798 -20.97 25.72 5.12
C HIS A 798 -19.82 25.88 6.11
N ASN A 799 -20.08 25.79 7.41
CA ASN A 799 -19.03 25.87 8.44
C ASN A 799 -17.99 24.75 8.27
N ALA A 800 -18.42 23.51 8.03
CA ALA A 800 -17.49 22.40 7.79
C ALA A 800 -16.60 22.64 6.56
N LEU A 801 -17.17 23.12 5.44
CA LEU A 801 -16.40 23.45 4.24
C LEU A 801 -15.41 24.59 4.45
N PHE A 802 -15.82 25.64 5.17
CA PHE A 802 -14.95 26.77 5.43
C PHE A 802 -13.85 26.46 6.43
N HIS A 803 -14.08 25.56 7.39
CA HIS A 803 -13.02 25.07 8.27
C HIS A 803 -11.87 24.40 7.49
N LEU A 804 -12.20 23.70 6.40
CA LEU A 804 -11.20 23.11 5.50
C LEU A 804 -10.56 24.16 4.57
N ALA A 805 -11.36 24.95 3.87
CA ALA A 805 -10.88 25.86 2.83
C ALA A 805 -10.18 27.13 3.37
N CYS A 806 -10.51 27.58 4.58
CA CYS A 806 -10.00 28.85 5.14
C CYS A 806 -8.69 28.67 5.93
N THR A 807 -7.68 28.09 5.29
CA THR A 807 -6.30 27.95 5.80
C THR A 807 -5.36 28.98 5.18
N THR A 808 -4.12 29.11 5.70
CA THR A 808 -3.12 30.06 5.17
C THR A 808 -1.85 29.35 4.72
N LYS A 809 -1.09 30.01 3.83
CA LYS A 809 0.26 29.58 3.46
C LYS A 809 1.12 29.33 4.69
N GLN A 810 1.14 30.27 5.65
CA GLN A 810 1.99 30.15 6.85
C GLN A 810 1.61 28.90 7.67
N THR A 811 0.32 28.62 7.81
CA THR A 811 -0.14 27.42 8.50
C THR A 811 0.36 26.16 7.81
N LEU A 812 0.26 26.08 6.48
CA LEU A 812 0.72 24.91 5.71
C LEU A 812 2.25 24.77 5.72
N GLU A 813 3.01 25.87 5.60
CA GLU A 813 4.48 25.86 5.70
C GLU A 813 4.96 25.40 7.08
N ASN A 814 4.31 25.88 8.14
CA ASN A 814 4.65 25.48 9.52
C ASN A 814 4.45 23.98 9.78
N LEU A 815 3.50 23.33 9.09
CA LEU A 815 3.28 21.89 9.23
C LEU A 815 4.51 21.10 8.74
N TYR A 816 5.18 21.53 7.67
CA TYR A 816 6.39 20.87 7.16
C TYR A 816 7.63 21.10 8.04
N VAL A 817 7.68 22.19 8.79
CA VAL A 817 8.76 22.46 9.74
C VAL A 817 8.56 21.66 11.04
N SER A 818 7.32 21.32 11.37
CA SER A 818 6.96 20.60 12.58
C SER A 818 7.14 19.08 12.45
N ARG A 819 8.19 18.54 13.06
CA ARG A 819 8.43 17.07 13.18
C ARG A 819 7.38 16.30 14.00
N LEU A 820 6.41 17.00 14.62
CA LEU A 820 5.31 16.39 15.38
C LEU A 820 4.13 15.95 14.50
N VAL A 821 4.15 16.28 13.20
CA VAL A 821 3.08 15.97 12.26
C VAL A 821 3.62 15.04 11.18
N GLU A 822 2.98 13.88 11.03
CA GLU A 822 3.33 12.90 10.00
C GLU A 822 3.05 13.44 8.59
N LEU A 823 3.80 13.01 7.58
CA LEU A 823 3.66 13.50 6.21
C LEU A 823 2.26 13.22 5.63
N GLU A 824 1.70 12.03 5.88
CA GLU A 824 0.35 11.65 5.46
C GLU A 824 -0.74 12.60 5.98
N GLU A 825 -0.56 13.14 7.19
CA GLU A 825 -1.48 14.14 7.76
C GLU A 825 -1.40 15.46 7.00
N ILE A 826 -0.21 15.85 6.54
CA ILE A 826 0.00 17.08 5.77
C ILE A 826 -0.60 16.92 4.37
N GLU A 827 -0.31 15.81 3.69
CA GLU A 827 -0.83 15.50 2.35
C GLU A 827 -2.36 15.36 2.37
N GLY A 828 -2.90 14.62 3.34
CA GLY A 828 -4.36 14.48 3.52
C GLY A 828 -5.05 15.82 3.73
N CYS A 829 -4.44 16.71 4.54
CA CYS A 829 -4.92 18.08 4.74
C CYS A 829 -4.91 18.89 3.43
N GLN A 830 -3.81 18.87 2.68
CA GLN A 830 -3.70 19.59 1.39
C GLN A 830 -4.73 19.14 0.36
N LEU A 831 -4.95 17.82 0.24
CA LEU A 831 -5.97 17.26 -0.64
C LEU A 831 -7.37 17.69 -0.21
N ALA A 832 -7.66 17.70 1.09
CA ALA A 832 -8.94 18.16 1.62
C ALA A 832 -9.18 19.66 1.35
N VAL A 833 -8.16 20.51 1.56
CA VAL A 833 -8.20 21.94 1.23
C VAL A 833 -8.49 22.14 -0.26
N SER A 834 -7.76 21.44 -1.14
CA SER A 834 -7.94 21.52 -2.59
C SER A 834 -9.36 21.09 -3.01
N SER A 835 -9.86 19.98 -2.48
CA SER A 835 -11.21 19.48 -2.75
C SER A 835 -12.31 20.44 -2.26
N ALA A 836 -12.14 21.04 -1.08
CA ALA A 836 -13.08 22.02 -0.55
C ALA A 836 -13.14 23.28 -1.42
N LEU A 837 -11.99 23.78 -1.88
CA LEU A 837 -11.91 24.91 -2.81
C LEU A 837 -12.63 24.61 -4.14
N ASP A 838 -12.43 23.40 -4.71
CA ASP A 838 -13.11 22.97 -5.95
C ASP A 838 -14.64 22.89 -5.77
N ILE A 839 -15.12 22.42 -4.62
CA ILE A 839 -16.56 22.37 -4.30
C ILE A 839 -17.13 23.78 -4.18
N ILE A 840 -16.49 24.68 -3.44
CA ILE A 840 -16.92 26.08 -3.32
C ILE A 840 -17.02 26.72 -4.71
N TYR A 841 -15.99 26.56 -5.54
CA TYR A 841 -16.01 27.03 -6.93
C TYR A 841 -17.18 26.44 -7.74
N THR A 842 -17.42 25.13 -7.62
CA THR A 842 -18.49 24.43 -8.34
C THR A 842 -19.87 24.88 -7.90
N MET A 843 -20.08 25.06 -6.59
CA MET A 843 -21.34 25.58 -6.03
C MET A 843 -21.60 27.01 -6.51
N LEU A 844 -20.60 27.89 -6.44
CA LEU A 844 -20.73 29.27 -6.90
C LEU A 844 -21.02 29.31 -8.41
N SER A 845 -20.24 28.61 -9.23
CA SER A 845 -20.41 28.64 -10.69
C SER A 845 -21.77 28.09 -11.17
N LYS A 846 -22.31 27.05 -10.50
CA LYS A 846 -23.60 26.44 -10.87
C LYS A 846 -24.80 27.19 -10.30
N PHE A 847 -24.75 27.61 -9.04
CA PHE A 847 -25.91 28.18 -8.36
C PHE A 847 -25.99 29.71 -8.45
N CYS A 848 -24.92 30.42 -8.84
CA CYS A 848 -24.97 31.89 -9.00
C CYS A 848 -25.85 32.36 -10.17
N LYS A 849 -26.17 31.51 -11.16
CA LYS A 849 -26.91 31.95 -12.36
C LYS A 849 -28.42 32.07 -12.14
N ASP A 850 -28.97 31.39 -11.12
CA ASP A 850 -30.40 31.30 -10.84
C ASP A 850 -30.72 31.89 -9.45
N ILE A 851 -30.48 33.19 -9.24
CA ILE A 851 -30.62 33.86 -7.93
C ILE A 851 -32.11 34.00 -7.56
N PRO A 852 -32.58 33.34 -6.48
CA PRO A 852 -33.93 33.58 -5.94
C PRO A 852 -34.03 34.96 -5.25
N PRO A 853 -35.24 35.50 -5.03
CA PRO A 853 -35.44 36.83 -4.43
C PRO A 853 -34.87 37.01 -3.01
N THR A 854 -34.57 35.90 -2.32
CA THR A 854 -33.89 35.87 -1.01
C THR A 854 -32.47 35.34 -1.17
N LEU A 855 -31.47 36.09 -0.71
CA LEU A 855 -30.06 35.71 -0.83
C LEU A 855 -29.75 34.47 0.02
N PRO A 856 -29.26 33.37 -0.58
CA PRO A 856 -28.92 32.17 0.19
C PRO A 856 -27.78 32.37 1.20
N VAL A 857 -27.80 31.58 2.28
CA VAL A 857 -26.82 31.64 3.39
C VAL A 857 -25.38 31.46 2.90
N LEU A 858 -25.17 30.62 1.90
CA LEU A 858 -23.86 30.39 1.28
C LEU A 858 -23.24 31.70 0.77
N HIS A 859 -23.99 32.48 -0.03
CA HIS A 859 -23.48 33.70 -0.65
C HIS A 859 -23.13 34.77 0.40
N LEU A 860 -23.95 34.88 1.45
CA LEU A 860 -23.68 35.78 2.58
C LEU A 860 -22.41 35.37 3.32
N SER A 861 -22.21 34.07 3.54
CA SER A 861 -21.08 33.55 4.32
C SER A 861 -19.77 33.71 3.56
N VAL A 862 -19.76 33.34 2.28
CA VAL A 862 -18.57 33.43 1.41
C VAL A 862 -18.05 34.86 1.24
N LEU A 863 -18.96 35.84 1.20
CA LEU A 863 -18.64 37.26 1.06
C LEU A 863 -18.46 37.99 2.40
N SER A 864 -18.61 37.29 3.53
CA SER A 864 -18.49 37.90 4.86
C SER A 864 -17.04 38.12 5.26
N SER A 865 -16.74 39.34 5.71
CA SER A 865 -15.45 39.68 6.33
C SER A 865 -15.33 39.20 7.79
N THR A 866 -16.39 38.62 8.37
CA THR A 866 -16.43 38.19 9.78
C THR A 866 -16.35 36.66 9.97
N MET A 867 -16.15 35.90 8.89
CA MET A 867 -15.99 34.44 8.99
C MET A 867 -14.75 34.06 9.80
N LYS A 868 -14.90 33.05 10.66
CA LYS A 868 -13.81 32.41 11.42
C LYS A 868 -13.45 31.08 10.76
N PRO A 869 -12.18 30.64 10.80
CA PRO A 869 -11.04 31.29 11.46
C PRO A 869 -10.51 32.52 10.72
N ILE A 870 -10.62 32.56 9.38
CA ILE A 870 -10.18 33.65 8.50
C ILE A 870 -11.24 33.81 7.37
N PRO A 871 -11.48 35.03 6.84
CA PRO A 871 -12.35 35.21 5.69
C PRO A 871 -11.90 34.43 4.45
N VAL A 872 -12.86 33.88 3.70
CA VAL A 872 -12.61 33.03 2.51
C VAL A 872 -11.69 33.71 1.49
N VAL A 873 -11.87 35.01 1.29
CA VAL A 873 -11.09 35.81 0.31
C VAL A 873 -9.63 35.96 0.76
N ALA A 874 -9.39 36.22 2.04
CA ALA A 874 -8.04 36.35 2.59
C ALA A 874 -7.30 35.01 2.58
N ALA A 875 -7.99 33.91 2.87
CA ALA A 875 -7.45 32.56 2.75
C ALA A 875 -7.05 32.25 1.29
N ALA A 876 -7.93 32.51 0.32
CA ALA A 876 -7.66 32.28 -1.10
C ALA A 876 -6.41 33.06 -1.58
N ILE A 877 -6.28 34.34 -1.21
CA ILE A 877 -5.10 35.16 -1.58
C ILE A 877 -3.82 34.58 -0.98
N SER A 878 -3.85 34.19 0.31
CA SER A 878 -2.70 33.57 0.97
C SER A 878 -2.25 32.29 0.26
N LEU A 879 -3.19 31.43 -0.10
CA LEU A 879 -2.92 30.11 -0.69
C LEU A 879 -2.42 30.17 -2.14
N ILE A 880 -2.70 31.23 -2.91
CA ILE A 880 -2.12 31.42 -4.26
C ILE A 880 -0.59 31.45 -4.19
N SER A 881 -0.02 31.97 -3.12
CA SER A 881 1.44 32.09 -2.94
C SER A 881 2.14 30.82 -2.40
N TYR A 882 1.41 29.71 -2.25
CA TYR A 882 1.91 28.46 -1.66
C TYR A 882 2.55 27.52 -2.70
N SER A 883 3.88 27.56 -2.84
CA SER A 883 4.61 26.89 -3.93
C SER A 883 4.68 25.36 -3.83
N ARG A 884 4.48 24.77 -2.65
CA ARG A 884 4.63 23.32 -2.45
C ARG A 884 3.50 22.47 -3.04
N SER A 885 2.31 23.05 -3.29
CA SER A 885 1.16 22.32 -3.85
C SER A 885 0.47 23.08 -4.98
N PRO A 886 0.73 22.72 -6.26
CA PRO A 886 0.09 23.35 -7.40
C PRO A 886 -1.44 23.25 -7.39
N ALA A 887 -1.99 22.14 -6.87
CA ALA A 887 -3.44 21.92 -6.80
C ALA A 887 -4.14 22.96 -5.91
N VAL A 888 -3.56 23.25 -4.74
CA VAL A 888 -4.07 24.26 -3.81
C VAL A 888 -3.99 25.65 -4.42
N GLN A 889 -2.87 26.01 -5.06
CA GLN A 889 -2.72 27.31 -5.74
C GLN A 889 -3.79 27.54 -6.81
N VAL A 890 -3.98 26.55 -7.68
CA VAL A 890 -4.96 26.62 -8.78
C VAL A 890 -6.39 26.66 -8.23
N GLY A 891 -6.69 25.87 -7.20
CA GLY A 891 -7.99 25.89 -6.52
C GLY A 891 -8.31 27.26 -5.93
N ALA A 892 -7.35 27.85 -5.22
CA ALA A 892 -7.49 29.17 -4.60
C ALA A 892 -7.71 30.28 -5.64
N ALA A 893 -6.95 30.26 -6.74
CA ALA A 893 -7.11 31.21 -7.84
C ALA A 893 -8.49 31.10 -8.50
N LYS A 894 -8.99 29.88 -8.74
CA LYS A 894 -10.34 29.64 -9.31
C LYS A 894 -11.44 30.18 -8.41
N VAL A 895 -11.36 29.91 -7.10
CA VAL A 895 -12.32 30.42 -6.12
C VAL A 895 -12.29 31.94 -6.14
N LEU A 896 -11.12 32.56 -5.99
CA LEU A 896 -10.99 34.03 -5.97
C LEU A 896 -11.57 34.69 -7.23
N SER A 897 -11.29 34.14 -8.42
CA SER A 897 -11.87 34.62 -9.68
C SER A 897 -13.41 34.55 -9.68
N MET A 898 -13.98 33.46 -9.17
CA MET A 898 -15.43 33.29 -9.09
C MET A 898 -16.05 34.23 -8.06
N LEU A 899 -15.38 34.48 -6.92
CA LEU A 899 -15.82 35.44 -5.90
C LEU A 899 -15.96 36.86 -6.46
N PHE A 900 -15.00 37.31 -7.26
CA PHE A 900 -15.11 38.60 -7.94
C PHE A 900 -16.30 38.65 -8.89
N THR A 901 -16.53 37.57 -9.64
CA THR A 901 -17.67 37.46 -10.55
C THR A 901 -18.99 37.47 -9.78
N THR A 902 -19.10 36.71 -8.68
CA THR A 902 -20.28 36.68 -7.82
C THR A 902 -20.55 38.03 -7.16
N ALA A 903 -19.50 38.73 -6.71
CA ALA A 903 -19.63 40.07 -6.13
C ALA A 903 -20.17 41.10 -7.14
N ASP A 904 -19.74 41.01 -8.40
CA ASP A 904 -20.23 41.87 -9.49
C ASP A 904 -21.73 41.62 -9.76
N TYR A 905 -22.15 40.34 -9.84
CA TYR A 905 -23.57 39.98 -9.98
C TYR A 905 -24.44 40.41 -8.80
N MET A 906 -23.87 40.48 -7.59
CA MET A 906 -24.60 40.75 -6.35
C MET A 906 -24.61 42.24 -5.95
N GLN A 907 -23.91 43.13 -6.67
CA GLN A 907 -23.92 44.58 -6.43
C GLN A 907 -25.31 45.20 -6.18
N PRO A 908 -26.41 44.77 -6.86
CA PRO A 908 -27.74 45.34 -6.62
C PRO A 908 -28.38 44.96 -5.28
N TYR A 909 -27.90 43.92 -4.62
CA TYR A 909 -28.52 43.30 -3.43
C TYR A 909 -27.70 43.49 -2.14
N LEU A 910 -26.52 44.08 -2.24
CA LEU A 910 -25.57 44.22 -1.13
C LEU A 910 -25.73 45.58 -0.44
N SER A 911 -26.18 45.59 0.82
CA SER A 911 -26.15 46.77 1.69
C SER A 911 -24.94 46.72 2.63
N GLY A 912 -23.97 47.61 2.40
CA GLY A 912 -23.03 48.15 3.40
C GLY A 912 -21.97 47.26 4.07
N ASN A 913 -22.09 45.93 4.11
CA ASN A 913 -21.23 45.05 4.93
C ASN A 913 -20.29 44.10 4.16
N VAL A 914 -20.26 44.17 2.83
CA VAL A 914 -19.38 43.33 1.99
C VAL A 914 -18.28 44.21 1.41
N CYS A 915 -17.17 44.33 2.13
CA CYS A 915 -15.93 44.92 1.65
C CYS A 915 -14.84 43.86 1.82
N PHE A 916 -14.10 43.55 0.76
CA PHE A 916 -13.07 42.50 0.76
C PHE A 916 -11.95 42.74 1.79
N GLY A 917 -11.86 43.95 2.38
CA GLY A 917 -11.01 44.22 3.54
C GLY A 917 -9.53 43.93 3.30
N LEU A 918 -9.07 43.99 2.05
CA LEU A 918 -7.71 43.67 1.64
C LEU A 918 -6.75 44.80 2.04
N ASP A 919 -5.57 44.44 2.52
CA ASP A 919 -4.48 45.40 2.74
C ASP A 919 -3.69 45.69 1.44
N ASP A 920 -2.89 46.77 1.41
CA ASP A 920 -2.11 47.20 0.24
C ASP A 920 -1.05 46.19 -0.24
N LYS A 921 -0.73 45.15 0.55
CA LYS A 921 0.18 44.06 0.15
C LYS A 921 -0.57 42.86 -0.43
N GLN A 922 -1.85 42.70 -0.08
CA GLN A 922 -2.75 41.65 -0.56
C GLN A 922 -3.43 42.02 -1.89
N ILE A 923 -3.59 43.32 -2.16
CA ILE A 923 -3.95 43.88 -3.47
C ILE A 923 -2.74 43.80 -4.40
#